data_AF-A0A940VBW9-F1
#
_entry.id   AF-A0A940VBW9-F1
#
_cell.length_a   1.000
_cell.length_b   1.000
_cell.length_c   1.000
_cell.angle_alpha   90.00
_cell.angle_beta   90.00
_cell.angle_gamma   90.00
#
_symmetry.space_group_name_H-M   'P 1'
#
loop_
_entity.id
_entity.type
_entity.pdbx_description
1 polymer ?
#
loop_
_entity_poly.entity_id
_entity_poly.type
_entity_poly.pdbx_seq_one_letter_code
_entity_poly.pdbx_strand_id
1 'polypeptide(L)'
;RPGFSTLLTQLADLWERRRDDLLEQAETLTAHLRERTGPAQSGNVGEEEIRAAVRELAAAFDPTYGGFGPAPKFPPSTQLGLLLRHHRRTGDAATLAMVTKTLDGMAQGGMYDQIGGGFARYSTDERWLVPHFEKMLYDNALLVRAYLEGFQATGQPFYARIAREILDYILREMTGPEGGFYSATDADSEGEEGKFFVWTPAQVEAVLGPEEGGRLCAYYDITDEGNWEGKSIPHTPRSVERVASRLGIRVDDLRRSLDEGRAKLYEARRRRVPPGLDDKILTAWNGMMVGAMAEGARVLGEPRYQAAAGRAADFLLGTLRRSDGRLLRTYRQGKAHLDGYLEDYAFLAEGLLDLYEAGADARYLREAGSLAERMVAGFGDEGGGFYDTAQDHEALIVRHKDGADGAIPSANAVAASVLARLAAHLGRADFRERAVGAIQAYGKAIAQHPRAFCKSLCVVDFLLEGPVELALCGTPGEPGYEALRAAVGSRYLPTRIVAHHDPTEGAAPDLPLLDGKGLVDGQAALYVCRGFACRAPVTDPAHLDRALAERPAAEGGEARAGIAARRAGRATPERTAARAERFAAAGLAHGYGALGATGLTVSRIGFGCYRVDDETPEHREALTRALLGGCTLIDTSTNYTDGESERLVGSVLAQLDHGGQVPRGEVVVVSKIGYVQGQNLVLAREREAAGKPFPDMVKYMEGCWHCIHPEFLKDQLSRSLERLQLETLDVCLLHNPEYFFSDAKRRRTGHIEEIRDQFYRRLTQAFAFFETEVAAGRIAWYGVSSNTAVSPPDDAEATSASRMLEAAVAAGGPGHHFRVLQVPLNLFESGAARQVNTGPEASRTALEWGVGAGVAVLTNRPLNAYADGTLIRLADVPLDDAEGAPSPDEALPRVAVLEEEFRLKIGSRLRVSEGEPPPAEWFRWADQLRAMVGRLQGLDHWRQIEEQMISPAVGQFVQVLDRSLTGPMQETWRSWLEQYLPALDLLLQAFRVQAARQSQAASNRVTAALNPHLPLARRGESLSRKALWVLVSTPGVGAALLGMRHPDYVSDGLEVLKWSPLGDVRRIYEAVREVRAT
;
A
#
# COMPACT_ATOMS: atom_id res chain seq x y z
N ARG A 1 -4.81 -6.37 -53.42
CA ARG A 1 -3.77 -5.46 -52.88
C ARG A 1 -2.75 -5.23 -53.99
N PRO A 2 -2.27 -3.99 -54.22
CA PRO A 2 -1.20 -3.76 -55.20
C PRO A 2 0.04 -4.59 -54.85
N GLY A 3 0.77 -5.04 -55.86
CA GLY A 3 2.01 -5.80 -55.65
C GLY A 3 3.14 -4.90 -55.14
N PHE A 4 4.12 -5.48 -54.46
CA PHE A 4 5.25 -4.72 -53.86
C PHE A 4 5.98 -3.85 -54.90
N SER A 5 6.19 -4.36 -56.11
CA SER A 5 6.78 -3.59 -57.23
C SER A 5 5.95 -2.35 -57.60
N THR A 6 4.63 -2.47 -57.68
CA THR A 6 3.74 -1.33 -57.95
C THR A 6 3.82 -0.26 -56.87
N LEU A 7 3.93 -0.66 -55.60
CA LEU A 7 4.13 0.24 -54.48
C LEU A 7 5.47 1.00 -54.59
N LEU A 8 6.56 0.30 -54.95
CA LEU A 8 7.87 0.91 -55.12
C LEU A 8 7.88 1.94 -56.25
N THR A 9 7.27 1.64 -57.40
CA THR A 9 7.18 2.58 -58.52
C THR A 9 6.35 3.82 -58.14
N GLN A 10 5.25 3.65 -57.40
CA GLN A 10 4.45 4.77 -56.93
C GLN A 10 5.20 5.65 -55.92
N LEU A 11 5.96 5.04 -55.00
CA LEU A 11 6.81 5.77 -54.06
C LEU A 11 7.89 6.57 -54.78
N ALA A 12 8.53 5.98 -55.80
CA ALA A 12 9.53 6.67 -56.60
C ALA A 12 8.94 7.87 -57.36
N ASP A 13 7.80 7.68 -58.03
CA ASP A 13 7.11 8.76 -58.77
C ASP A 13 6.66 9.90 -57.84
N LEU A 14 6.15 9.58 -56.65
CA LEU A 14 5.76 10.57 -55.64
C LEU A 14 6.98 11.33 -55.11
N TRP A 15 8.10 10.64 -54.85
CA TRP A 15 9.33 11.26 -54.38
C TRP A 15 9.98 12.18 -55.42
N GLU A 16 9.97 11.80 -56.70
CA GLU A 16 10.53 12.63 -57.78
C GLU A 16 9.66 13.85 -58.11
N ARG A 17 8.33 13.69 -58.12
CA ARG A 17 7.41 14.72 -58.67
C ARG A 17 6.70 15.56 -57.61
N ARG A 18 6.59 15.08 -56.38
CA ARG A 18 5.83 15.73 -55.28
C ARG A 18 6.61 15.74 -53.96
N ARG A 19 7.93 15.91 -54.05
CA ARG A 19 8.81 15.91 -52.88
C ARG A 19 8.40 16.92 -51.82
N ASP A 20 8.07 18.14 -52.24
CA ASP A 20 7.73 19.23 -51.32
C ASP A 20 6.42 18.93 -50.57
N ASP A 21 5.38 18.45 -51.27
CA ASP A 21 4.12 17.99 -50.66
C ASP A 21 4.36 16.85 -49.64
N LEU A 22 5.27 15.91 -49.96
CA LEU A 22 5.62 14.81 -49.04
C LEU A 22 6.36 15.32 -47.81
N LEU A 23 7.25 16.31 -47.96
CA LEU A 23 7.97 16.92 -46.83
C LEU A 23 7.02 17.70 -45.93
N GLU A 24 6.08 18.47 -46.49
CA GLU A 24 5.07 19.21 -45.70
C GLU A 24 4.12 18.25 -44.95
N GLN A 25 3.70 17.16 -45.60
CA GLN A 25 2.92 16.11 -44.93
C GLN A 25 3.74 15.41 -43.83
N ALA A 26 5.04 15.18 -44.05
CA ALA A 26 5.92 14.59 -43.04
C ALA A 26 6.15 15.54 -41.85
N GLU A 27 6.27 16.85 -42.08
CA GLU A 27 6.36 17.87 -41.02
C GLU A 27 5.06 17.95 -40.22
N THR A 28 3.91 17.94 -40.90
CA THR A 28 2.59 17.95 -40.26
C THR A 28 2.39 16.69 -39.41
N LEU A 29 2.73 15.51 -39.95
CA LEU A 29 2.65 14.24 -39.22
C LEU A 29 3.62 14.22 -38.04
N THR A 30 4.83 14.75 -38.21
CA THR A 30 5.84 14.89 -37.14
C THR A 30 5.33 15.77 -36.01
N ALA A 31 4.73 16.92 -36.32
CA ALA A 31 4.12 17.80 -35.32
C ALA A 31 2.98 17.08 -34.56
N HIS A 32 2.10 16.38 -35.28
CA HIS A 32 1.00 15.62 -34.69
C HIS A 32 1.48 14.46 -33.79
N LEU A 33 2.56 13.78 -34.18
CA LEU A 33 3.17 12.73 -33.38
C LEU A 33 3.80 13.29 -32.10
N ARG A 34 4.49 14.44 -32.18
CA ARG A 34 5.05 15.15 -31.02
C ARG A 34 3.98 15.60 -30.04
N GLU A 35 2.84 16.10 -30.52
CA GLU A 35 1.69 16.47 -29.70
C GLU A 35 1.03 15.25 -29.02
N ARG A 36 0.99 14.08 -29.68
CA ARG A 36 0.41 12.84 -29.14
C ARG A 36 1.30 12.13 -28.13
N THR A 37 2.61 12.33 -28.16
CA THR A 37 3.53 11.87 -27.10
C THR A 37 3.63 12.83 -25.91
N GLY A 38 2.54 13.54 -25.63
CA GLY A 38 2.38 14.32 -24.41
C GLY A 38 2.67 13.50 -23.14
N PRO A 39 2.91 14.18 -22.00
CA PRO A 39 3.34 13.55 -20.76
C PRO A 39 2.39 12.41 -20.35
N ALA A 40 2.98 11.33 -19.86
CA ALA A 40 2.26 10.19 -19.34
C ALA A 40 1.27 10.68 -18.26
N GLN A 41 0.00 10.26 -18.34
CA GLN A 41 -1.04 10.81 -17.48
C GLN A 41 -0.98 10.10 -16.13
N SER A 42 -0.26 10.75 -15.20
CA SER A 42 -0.03 10.28 -13.84
C SER A 42 -1.34 9.91 -13.15
N GLY A 43 -1.38 8.76 -12.48
CA GLY A 43 -2.53 8.33 -11.68
C GLY A 43 -2.10 7.49 -10.49
N ASN A 44 -2.95 7.46 -9.46
CA ASN A 44 -2.77 6.54 -8.34
C ASN A 44 -3.05 5.12 -8.80
N VAL A 45 -2.21 4.18 -8.39
CA VAL A 45 -2.39 2.75 -8.66
C VAL A 45 -2.26 1.99 -7.34
N GLY A 46 -3.23 1.14 -7.03
CA GLY A 46 -3.30 0.40 -5.80
C GLY A 46 -3.96 -0.96 -5.95
N GLU A 47 -4.55 -1.44 -4.86
CA GLU A 47 -5.16 -2.76 -4.81
C GLU A 47 -6.40 -2.88 -5.71
N GLU A 48 -7.14 -1.79 -5.95
CA GLU A 48 -8.33 -1.85 -6.81
C GLU A 48 -7.97 -2.13 -8.27
N GLU A 49 -6.88 -1.57 -8.80
CA GLU A 49 -6.42 -1.87 -10.15
C GLU A 49 -5.97 -3.34 -10.30
N ILE A 50 -5.39 -3.93 -9.25
CA ILE A 50 -5.10 -5.37 -9.20
C ILE A 50 -6.41 -6.18 -9.28
N ARG A 51 -7.40 -5.84 -8.45
CA ARG A 51 -8.72 -6.51 -8.46
C ARG A 51 -9.43 -6.34 -9.80
N ALA A 52 -9.32 -5.18 -10.43
CA ALA A 52 -9.88 -4.90 -11.75
C ALA A 52 -9.24 -5.79 -12.84
N ALA A 53 -7.91 -5.91 -12.87
CA ALA A 53 -7.23 -6.83 -13.78
C ALA A 53 -7.70 -8.28 -13.59
N VAL A 54 -7.80 -8.75 -12.34
CA VAL A 54 -8.26 -10.11 -12.04
C VAL A 54 -9.69 -10.35 -12.53
N ARG A 55 -10.61 -9.38 -12.34
CA ARG A 55 -11.98 -9.47 -12.86
C ARG A 55 -12.02 -9.56 -14.39
N GLU A 56 -11.21 -8.74 -15.08
CA GLU A 56 -11.12 -8.78 -16.55
C GLU A 56 -10.54 -10.10 -17.06
N LEU A 57 -9.52 -10.63 -16.39
CA LEU A 57 -8.93 -11.94 -16.72
C LEU A 57 -9.93 -13.07 -16.50
N ALA A 58 -10.67 -13.05 -15.39
CA ALA A 58 -11.71 -14.04 -15.12
C ALA A 58 -12.83 -14.02 -16.18
N ALA A 59 -13.21 -12.84 -16.66
CA ALA A 59 -14.21 -12.71 -17.73
C ALA A 59 -13.72 -13.23 -19.09
N ALA A 60 -12.41 -13.18 -19.36
CA ALA A 60 -11.80 -13.63 -20.61
C ALA A 60 -11.32 -15.10 -20.58
N PHE A 61 -11.40 -15.75 -19.42
CA PHE A 61 -10.84 -17.09 -19.20
C PHE A 61 -11.64 -18.18 -19.93
N ASP A 62 -10.91 -19.13 -20.53
CA ASP A 62 -11.50 -20.33 -21.12
C ASP A 62 -11.49 -21.50 -20.11
N PRO A 63 -12.64 -21.88 -19.52
CA PRO A 63 -12.69 -22.96 -18.52
C PRO A 63 -12.48 -24.36 -19.12
N THR A 64 -12.60 -24.51 -20.44
CA THR A 64 -12.49 -25.81 -21.12
C THR A 64 -11.04 -26.15 -21.40
N TYR A 65 -10.28 -25.22 -21.97
CA TYR A 65 -8.90 -25.44 -22.42
C TYR A 65 -7.86 -24.59 -21.68
N GLY A 66 -8.27 -23.64 -20.84
CA GLY A 66 -7.35 -22.69 -20.21
C GLY A 66 -6.89 -21.59 -21.18
N GLY A 67 -6.21 -20.57 -20.65
CA GLY A 67 -5.85 -19.36 -21.37
C GLY A 67 -6.94 -18.30 -21.36
N PHE A 68 -6.66 -17.19 -22.04
CA PHE A 68 -7.53 -16.01 -22.10
C PHE A 68 -7.79 -15.63 -23.56
N GLY A 69 -9.06 -15.50 -23.94
CA GLY A 69 -9.47 -15.15 -25.29
C GLY A 69 -9.50 -16.31 -26.30
N PRO A 70 -9.86 -16.00 -27.57
CA PRO A 70 -10.02 -16.98 -28.64
C PRO A 70 -8.68 -17.40 -29.28
N ALA A 71 -8.74 -18.34 -30.23
CA ALA A 71 -7.60 -18.68 -31.08
C ALA A 71 -7.24 -17.53 -32.05
N PRO A 72 -5.94 -17.32 -32.38
CA PRO A 72 -4.77 -18.03 -31.86
C PRO A 72 -4.47 -17.69 -30.39
N LYS A 73 -4.01 -18.67 -29.61
CA LYS A 73 -3.72 -18.53 -28.18
C LYS A 73 -2.22 -18.38 -27.90
N PHE A 74 -1.86 -17.32 -27.19
CA PHE A 74 -0.49 -17.03 -26.74
C PHE A 74 -0.30 -17.38 -25.26
N PRO A 75 0.90 -17.82 -24.82
CA PRO A 75 1.21 -18.07 -23.41
C PRO A 75 1.04 -16.80 -22.54
N PRO A 76 0.14 -16.80 -21.54
CA PRO A 76 -0.18 -15.59 -20.76
C PRO A 76 0.67 -15.47 -19.48
N SER A 77 2.00 -15.57 -19.59
CA SER A 77 2.90 -15.70 -18.44
C SER A 77 2.82 -14.56 -17.42
N THR A 78 2.68 -13.30 -17.87
CA THR A 78 2.55 -12.14 -16.95
C THR A 78 1.21 -12.14 -16.23
N GLN A 79 0.13 -12.52 -16.91
CA GLN A 79 -1.20 -12.66 -16.33
C GLN A 79 -1.20 -13.77 -15.26
N LEU A 80 -0.59 -14.92 -15.56
CA LEU A 80 -0.46 -16.02 -14.60
C LEU A 80 0.32 -15.60 -13.34
N GLY A 81 1.39 -14.83 -13.50
CA GLY A 81 2.16 -14.28 -12.37
C GLY A 81 1.35 -13.33 -11.48
N LEU A 82 0.49 -12.50 -12.07
CA LEU A 82 -0.41 -11.62 -11.30
C LEU A 82 -1.48 -12.43 -10.55
N LEU A 83 -2.07 -13.43 -11.22
CA LEU A 83 -3.06 -14.32 -10.61
C LEU A 83 -2.46 -15.09 -9.42
N LEU A 84 -1.26 -15.65 -9.53
CA LEU A 84 -0.60 -16.32 -8.41
C LEU A 84 -0.37 -15.38 -7.20
N ARG A 85 0.02 -14.12 -7.45
CA ARG A 85 0.17 -13.10 -6.40
C ARG A 85 -1.17 -12.78 -5.72
N HIS A 86 -2.22 -12.58 -6.52
CA HIS A 86 -3.57 -12.37 -6.01
C HIS A 86 -4.04 -13.54 -5.15
N HIS A 87 -3.90 -14.78 -5.63
CA HIS A 87 -4.25 -15.98 -4.88
C HIS A 87 -3.51 -16.06 -3.53
N ARG A 88 -2.20 -15.81 -3.51
CA ARG A 88 -1.41 -15.84 -2.28
C ARG A 88 -1.86 -14.80 -1.25
N ARG A 89 -2.37 -13.64 -1.70
CA ARG A 89 -2.88 -12.58 -0.84
C ARG A 89 -4.27 -12.85 -0.29
N THR A 90 -5.18 -13.30 -1.15
CA THR A 90 -6.61 -13.38 -0.82
C THR A 90 -7.06 -14.79 -0.46
N GLY A 91 -6.28 -15.81 -0.81
CA GLY A 91 -6.69 -17.21 -0.74
C GLY A 91 -7.70 -17.60 -1.83
N ASP A 92 -7.93 -16.76 -2.85
CA ASP A 92 -8.94 -17.01 -3.87
C ASP A 92 -8.60 -18.25 -4.73
N ALA A 93 -9.34 -19.33 -4.53
CA ALA A 93 -9.16 -20.59 -5.24
C ALA A 93 -9.53 -20.51 -6.73
N ALA A 94 -10.42 -19.60 -7.14
CA ALA A 94 -10.80 -19.44 -8.54
C ALA A 94 -9.62 -18.92 -9.36
N THR A 95 -8.89 -17.95 -8.80
CA THR A 95 -7.65 -17.43 -9.38
C THR A 95 -6.61 -18.54 -9.58
N LEU A 96 -6.39 -19.41 -8.59
CA LEU A 96 -5.47 -20.54 -8.72
C LEU A 96 -5.93 -21.55 -9.77
N ALA A 97 -7.24 -21.83 -9.86
CA ALA A 97 -7.81 -22.74 -10.85
C ALA A 97 -7.59 -22.25 -12.29
N MET A 98 -7.68 -20.94 -12.53
CA MET A 98 -7.34 -20.37 -13.85
C MET A 98 -5.88 -20.61 -14.22
N VAL A 99 -4.97 -20.48 -13.25
CA VAL A 99 -3.54 -20.69 -13.46
C VAL A 99 -3.26 -22.16 -13.77
N THR A 100 -3.70 -23.09 -12.91
CA THR A 100 -3.43 -24.51 -13.08
C THR A 100 -4.04 -25.06 -14.36
N LYS A 101 -5.28 -24.68 -14.70
CA LYS A 101 -5.93 -25.09 -15.94
C LYS A 101 -5.17 -24.62 -17.18
N THR A 102 -4.63 -23.41 -17.16
CA THR A 102 -3.85 -22.85 -18.27
C THR A 102 -2.49 -23.54 -18.39
N LEU A 103 -1.76 -23.71 -17.28
CA LEU A 103 -0.48 -24.43 -17.26
C LEU A 103 -0.61 -25.89 -17.70
N ASP A 104 -1.67 -26.57 -17.25
CA ASP A 104 -1.98 -27.95 -17.65
C ASP A 104 -2.31 -28.02 -19.14
N GLY A 105 -3.19 -27.14 -19.64
CA GLY A 105 -3.58 -27.10 -21.05
C GLY A 105 -2.39 -26.89 -21.98
N MET A 106 -1.51 -25.92 -21.67
CA MET A 106 -0.30 -25.66 -22.46
C MET A 106 0.67 -26.85 -22.44
N ALA A 107 0.95 -27.43 -21.26
CA ALA A 107 1.90 -28.54 -21.13
C ALA A 107 1.38 -29.87 -21.69
N GLN A 108 0.06 -30.07 -21.71
CA GLN A 108 -0.56 -31.28 -22.25
C GLN A 108 -0.84 -31.17 -23.74
N GLY A 109 -0.91 -29.96 -24.29
CA GLY A 109 -1.09 -29.69 -25.71
C GLY A 109 0.12 -30.01 -26.57
N GLY A 110 -0.02 -29.74 -27.88
CA GLY A 110 1.05 -29.89 -28.87
C GLY A 110 1.97 -28.66 -28.95
N MET A 111 1.60 -27.54 -28.30
CA MET A 111 2.50 -26.39 -28.16
C MET A 111 3.73 -26.68 -27.30
N TYR A 112 3.61 -27.62 -26.37
CA TYR A 112 4.73 -28.18 -25.65
C TYR A 112 5.30 -29.34 -26.47
N ASP A 113 6.59 -29.30 -26.78
CA ASP A 113 7.25 -30.40 -27.48
C ASP A 113 7.40 -31.59 -26.52
N GLN A 114 6.43 -32.51 -26.58
CA GLN A 114 6.36 -33.70 -25.72
C GLN A 114 7.60 -34.62 -25.81
N ILE A 115 8.41 -34.48 -26.86
CA ILE A 115 9.57 -35.34 -27.11
C ILE A 115 10.88 -34.65 -26.71
N GLY A 116 11.07 -33.39 -27.10
CA GLY A 116 12.32 -32.65 -26.85
C GLY A 116 12.26 -31.59 -25.76
N GLY A 117 11.07 -31.25 -25.25
CA GLY A 117 10.88 -30.12 -24.36
C GLY A 117 10.97 -28.77 -25.06
N GLY A 118 10.73 -27.71 -24.28
CA GLY A 118 10.53 -26.36 -24.80
C GLY A 118 9.16 -26.16 -25.45
N PHE A 119 8.75 -24.90 -25.52
CA PHE A 119 7.46 -24.47 -26.05
C PHE A 119 7.61 -23.74 -27.37
N ALA A 120 6.65 -23.99 -28.26
CA ALA A 120 6.37 -23.16 -29.41
C ALA A 120 5.76 -21.81 -28.97
N ARG A 121 5.84 -20.82 -29.85
CA ARG A 121 5.47 -19.43 -29.58
C ARG A 121 3.98 -19.25 -29.23
N TYR A 122 3.10 -19.91 -29.96
CA TYR A 122 1.65 -19.85 -29.73
C TYR A 122 0.94 -21.05 -30.37
N SER A 123 -0.32 -21.28 -29.98
CA SER A 123 -1.21 -22.25 -30.63
C SER A 123 -2.12 -21.56 -31.62
N THR A 124 -2.25 -22.08 -32.84
CA THR A 124 -3.18 -21.57 -33.85
C THR A 124 -4.63 -21.92 -33.53
N ASP A 125 -4.86 -22.90 -32.65
CA ASP A 125 -6.18 -23.36 -32.20
C ASP A 125 -6.45 -23.01 -30.73
N GLU A 126 -7.70 -23.22 -30.29
CA GLU A 126 -8.12 -22.93 -28.91
C GLU A 126 -7.67 -24.00 -27.90
N ARG A 127 -7.20 -25.16 -28.36
CA ARG A 127 -6.96 -26.35 -27.52
C ARG A 127 -5.52 -26.51 -27.08
N TRP A 128 -4.63 -25.60 -27.51
CA TRP A 128 -3.18 -25.70 -27.37
C TRP A 128 -2.57 -26.86 -28.17
N LEU A 129 -3.29 -27.42 -29.15
CA LEU A 129 -2.87 -28.61 -29.89
C LEU A 129 -1.99 -28.27 -31.09
N VAL A 130 -2.37 -27.27 -31.89
CA VAL A 130 -1.68 -26.97 -33.16
C VAL A 130 -0.72 -25.79 -32.95
N PRO A 131 0.60 -26.02 -32.81
CA PRO A 131 1.55 -24.93 -32.62
C PRO A 131 1.85 -24.19 -33.93
N HIS A 132 2.19 -22.92 -33.80
CA HIS A 132 3.11 -22.28 -34.74
C HIS A 132 4.53 -22.68 -34.31
N PHE A 133 5.11 -23.70 -34.97
CA PHE A 133 6.22 -24.52 -34.48
C PHE A 133 7.54 -23.78 -34.14
N GLU A 134 7.61 -22.48 -34.44
CA GLU A 134 8.68 -21.56 -34.00
C GLU A 134 8.82 -21.57 -32.47
N LYS A 135 10.04 -21.70 -31.95
CA LYS A 135 10.32 -21.59 -30.51
C LYS A 135 11.21 -20.38 -30.24
N MET A 136 10.74 -19.48 -29.38
CA MET A 136 11.46 -18.26 -29.03
C MET A 136 12.10 -18.36 -27.65
N LEU A 137 13.27 -17.75 -27.47
CA LEU A 137 13.99 -17.73 -26.19
C LEU A 137 13.17 -17.07 -25.08
N TYR A 138 12.55 -15.91 -25.36
CA TYR A 138 11.81 -15.15 -24.36
C TYR A 138 10.54 -15.88 -23.88
N ASP A 139 9.80 -16.55 -24.77
CA ASP A 139 8.60 -17.31 -24.40
C ASP A 139 8.96 -18.43 -23.42
N ASN A 140 10.04 -19.16 -23.72
CA ASN A 140 10.55 -20.22 -22.86
C ASN A 140 11.08 -19.69 -21.53
N ALA A 141 11.76 -18.53 -21.50
CA ALA A 141 12.20 -17.89 -20.25
C ALA A 141 11.00 -17.52 -19.35
N LEU A 142 9.95 -16.94 -19.94
CA LEU A 142 8.75 -16.53 -19.21
C LEU A 142 7.95 -17.74 -18.70
N LEU A 143 7.85 -18.80 -19.52
CA LEU A 143 7.17 -20.04 -19.14
C LEU A 143 7.90 -20.80 -18.03
N VAL A 144 9.24 -20.82 -18.02
CA VAL A 144 9.99 -21.37 -16.88
C VAL A 144 9.55 -20.71 -15.58
N ARG A 145 9.48 -19.37 -15.54
CA ARG A 145 9.02 -18.66 -14.33
C ARG A 145 7.59 -19.05 -13.96
N ALA A 146 6.67 -19.07 -14.92
CA ALA A 146 5.27 -19.42 -14.65
C ALA A 146 5.12 -20.85 -14.08
N TYR A 147 5.85 -21.83 -14.61
CA TYR A 147 5.83 -23.21 -14.09
C TYR A 147 6.55 -23.34 -12.74
N LEU A 148 7.63 -22.60 -12.49
CA LEU A 148 8.29 -22.58 -11.18
C LEU A 148 7.40 -21.94 -10.11
N GLU A 149 6.79 -20.79 -10.39
CA GLU A 149 5.86 -20.14 -9.46
C GLU A 149 4.63 -21.04 -9.23
N GLY A 150 4.10 -21.68 -10.30
CA GLY A 150 3.02 -22.66 -10.19
C GLY A 150 3.39 -23.88 -9.34
N PHE A 151 4.62 -24.39 -9.46
CA PHE A 151 5.14 -25.46 -8.60
C PHE A 151 5.23 -25.02 -7.14
N GLN A 152 5.81 -23.86 -6.86
CA GLN A 152 5.93 -23.34 -5.49
C GLN A 152 4.56 -23.08 -4.84
N ALA A 153 3.57 -22.64 -5.61
CA ALA A 153 2.23 -22.33 -5.11
C ALA A 153 1.37 -23.58 -4.87
N THR A 154 1.58 -24.66 -5.63
CA THR A 154 0.71 -25.86 -5.60
C THR A 154 1.38 -27.11 -5.03
N GLY A 155 2.72 -27.15 -5.00
CA GLY A 155 3.51 -28.35 -4.72
C GLY A 155 3.49 -29.40 -5.83
N GLN A 156 2.87 -29.15 -6.99
CA GLN A 156 2.67 -30.14 -8.04
C GLN A 156 3.98 -30.48 -8.79
N PRO A 157 4.55 -31.70 -8.65
CA PRO A 157 5.83 -32.04 -9.26
C PRO A 157 5.83 -31.98 -10.80
N PHE A 158 4.65 -32.08 -11.42
CA PHE A 158 4.46 -31.93 -12.86
C PHE A 158 5.00 -30.59 -13.36
N TYR A 159 4.73 -29.48 -12.66
CA TYR A 159 5.20 -28.16 -13.07
C TYR A 159 6.73 -28.01 -12.95
N ALA A 160 7.33 -28.56 -11.89
CA ALA A 160 8.78 -28.61 -11.74
C ALA A 160 9.45 -29.41 -12.87
N ARG A 161 8.82 -30.50 -13.32
CA ARG A 161 9.29 -31.28 -14.47
C ARG A 161 9.25 -30.46 -15.76
N ILE A 162 8.14 -29.77 -16.05
CA ILE A 162 8.02 -28.95 -17.26
C ILE A 162 9.06 -27.82 -17.25
N ALA A 163 9.24 -27.10 -16.13
CA ALA A 163 10.28 -26.07 -16.01
C ALA A 163 11.69 -26.63 -16.30
N ARG A 164 12.01 -27.80 -15.73
CA ARG A 164 13.28 -28.52 -15.99
C ARG A 164 13.44 -28.87 -17.47
N GLU A 165 12.41 -29.42 -18.11
CA GLU A 165 12.47 -29.84 -19.50
C GLU A 165 12.62 -28.63 -20.46
N ILE A 166 12.08 -27.46 -20.12
CA ILE A 166 12.35 -26.21 -20.85
C ILE A 166 13.84 -25.81 -20.70
N LEU A 167 14.36 -25.75 -19.47
CA LEU A 167 15.74 -25.37 -19.21
C LEU A 167 16.73 -26.34 -19.88
N ASP A 168 16.45 -27.63 -19.82
CA ASP A 168 17.24 -28.68 -20.48
C ASP A 168 17.22 -28.56 -22.01
N TYR A 169 16.09 -28.17 -22.60
CA TYR A 169 16.03 -27.82 -24.03
C TYR A 169 16.96 -26.65 -24.35
N ILE A 170 16.93 -25.57 -23.55
CA ILE A 170 17.76 -24.39 -23.79
C ILE A 170 19.26 -24.74 -23.70
N LEU A 171 19.66 -25.50 -22.67
CA LEU A 171 21.05 -25.93 -22.51
C LEU A 171 21.53 -26.81 -23.66
N ARG A 172 20.66 -27.67 -24.19
CA ARG A 172 21.01 -28.66 -25.19
C ARG A 172 20.99 -28.12 -26.62
N GLU A 173 20.05 -27.25 -26.94
CA GLU A 173 19.76 -26.86 -28.33
C GLU A 173 19.96 -25.35 -28.61
N MET A 174 19.87 -24.50 -27.58
CA MET A 174 19.86 -23.04 -27.74
C MET A 174 21.08 -22.35 -27.12
N THR A 175 22.06 -23.09 -26.60
CA THR A 175 23.25 -22.50 -25.95
C THR A 175 24.45 -22.52 -26.90
N GLY A 176 25.04 -21.36 -27.15
CA GLY A 176 26.24 -21.22 -27.95
C GLY A 176 27.53 -21.51 -27.18
N PRO A 177 28.66 -21.78 -27.88
CA PRO A 177 29.94 -22.06 -27.24
C PRO A 177 30.49 -20.89 -26.43
N GLU A 178 30.08 -19.65 -26.73
CA GLU A 178 30.44 -18.44 -25.97
C GLU A 178 29.73 -18.34 -24.63
N GLY A 179 28.68 -19.16 -24.41
CA GLY A 179 27.90 -19.21 -23.18
C GLY A 179 26.56 -18.48 -23.24
N GLY A 180 26.34 -17.62 -24.24
CA GLY A 180 25.02 -16.99 -24.46
C GLY A 180 24.01 -17.92 -25.14
N PHE A 181 22.74 -17.52 -25.07
CA PHE A 181 21.59 -18.24 -25.62
C PHE A 181 21.12 -17.61 -26.94
N TYR A 182 20.86 -18.47 -27.92
CA TYR A 182 20.34 -18.13 -29.24
C TYR A 182 18.88 -17.68 -29.18
N SER A 183 18.42 -16.93 -30.18
CA SER A 183 17.15 -16.20 -30.14
C SER A 183 15.93 -17.06 -30.45
N ALA A 184 16.02 -17.94 -31.45
CA ALA A 184 14.88 -18.76 -31.89
C ALA A 184 15.26 -20.00 -32.70
N THR A 185 14.34 -20.97 -32.78
CA THR A 185 14.29 -21.96 -33.88
C THR A 185 13.07 -21.71 -34.75
N ASP A 186 13.25 -21.70 -36.08
CA ASP A 186 12.19 -21.51 -37.07
C ASP A 186 11.12 -22.61 -37.02
N ALA A 187 9.99 -22.37 -37.68
CA ALA A 187 8.88 -23.33 -37.77
C ALA A 187 9.06 -24.37 -38.90
N ASP A 188 9.77 -23.99 -39.97
CA ASP A 188 9.92 -24.80 -41.19
C ASP A 188 11.13 -25.73 -41.14
N SER A 189 10.94 -26.97 -41.62
CA SER A 189 12.02 -27.89 -41.97
C SER A 189 11.77 -28.44 -43.36
N GLU A 190 12.79 -28.37 -44.22
CA GLU A 190 12.69 -28.75 -45.64
C GLU A 190 11.59 -27.97 -46.41
N GLY A 191 11.26 -26.75 -45.97
CA GLY A 191 10.20 -25.93 -46.58
C GLY A 191 8.77 -26.36 -46.22
N GLU A 192 8.62 -27.26 -45.25
CA GLU A 192 7.34 -27.67 -44.68
C GLU A 192 7.32 -27.33 -43.17
N GLU A 193 6.31 -26.57 -42.74
CA GLU A 193 6.11 -26.23 -41.33
C GLU A 193 5.91 -27.51 -40.50
N GLY A 194 6.50 -27.59 -39.30
CA GLY A 194 6.20 -28.66 -38.34
C GLY A 194 6.69 -30.08 -38.69
N LYS A 195 7.18 -30.32 -39.91
CA LYS A 195 7.64 -31.64 -40.40
C LYS A 195 8.61 -32.35 -39.46
N PHE A 196 9.47 -31.58 -38.82
CA PHE A 196 10.46 -32.08 -37.85
C PHE A 196 9.80 -32.71 -36.60
N PHE A 197 8.65 -32.21 -36.17
CA PHE A 197 8.04 -32.49 -34.87
C PHE A 197 6.96 -33.57 -34.89
N VAL A 198 6.32 -33.82 -36.04
CA VAL A 198 5.17 -34.73 -36.17
C VAL A 198 5.57 -36.18 -36.44
N TRP A 199 4.68 -37.11 -36.09
CA TRP A 199 4.92 -38.56 -36.14
C TRP A 199 3.72 -39.34 -36.67
N THR A 200 4.01 -40.52 -37.22
CA THR A 200 3.03 -41.57 -37.54
C THR A 200 3.29 -42.80 -36.67
N PRO A 201 2.29 -43.67 -36.43
CA PRO A 201 2.48 -44.90 -35.66
C PRO A 201 3.63 -45.76 -36.22
N ALA A 202 3.69 -45.92 -37.53
CA ALA A 202 4.76 -46.67 -38.21
C ALA A 202 6.16 -46.10 -37.92
N GLN A 203 6.32 -44.77 -37.85
CA GLN A 203 7.60 -44.15 -37.51
C GLN A 203 7.99 -44.38 -36.04
N VAL A 204 7.01 -44.36 -35.13
CA VAL A 204 7.24 -44.62 -33.70
C VAL A 204 7.63 -46.09 -33.48
N GLU A 205 6.88 -47.02 -34.08
CA GLU A 205 7.15 -48.47 -34.00
C GLU A 205 8.47 -48.85 -34.66
N ALA A 206 8.88 -48.17 -35.75
CA ALA A 206 10.19 -48.40 -36.35
C ALA A 206 11.36 -48.07 -35.40
N VAL A 207 11.16 -47.16 -34.44
CA VAL A 207 12.18 -46.76 -33.46
C VAL A 207 12.13 -47.63 -32.21
N LEU A 208 10.93 -47.98 -31.74
CA LEU A 208 10.71 -48.58 -30.41
C LEU A 208 10.31 -50.06 -30.46
N GLY A 209 9.97 -50.57 -31.64
CA GLY A 209 9.25 -51.82 -31.80
C GLY A 209 7.74 -51.68 -31.55
N PRO A 210 6.94 -52.70 -31.92
CA PRO A 210 5.47 -52.62 -31.90
C PRO A 210 4.88 -52.50 -30.49
N GLU A 211 5.49 -53.13 -29.48
CA GLU A 211 4.96 -53.12 -28.11
C GLU A 211 5.18 -51.77 -27.41
N GLU A 212 6.42 -51.30 -27.30
CA GLU A 212 6.73 -49.98 -26.74
C GLU A 212 6.13 -48.86 -27.60
N GLY A 213 6.20 -49.00 -28.93
CA GLY A 213 5.62 -48.05 -29.86
C GLY A 213 4.11 -47.88 -29.68
N GLY A 214 3.37 -48.99 -29.55
CA GLY A 214 1.93 -48.96 -29.27
C GLY A 214 1.58 -48.25 -27.95
N ARG A 215 2.41 -48.43 -26.90
CA ARG A 215 2.22 -47.73 -25.61
C ARG A 215 2.39 -46.22 -25.76
N LEU A 216 3.42 -45.76 -26.48
CA LEU A 216 3.67 -44.34 -26.71
C LEU A 216 2.63 -43.71 -27.63
N CYS A 217 2.24 -44.41 -28.70
CA CYS A 217 1.17 -43.95 -29.58
C CYS A 217 -0.14 -43.76 -28.83
N ALA A 218 -0.49 -44.69 -27.92
CA ALA A 218 -1.70 -44.59 -27.10
C ALA A 218 -1.65 -43.41 -26.09
N TYR A 219 -0.47 -43.09 -25.56
CA TYR A 219 -0.29 -41.99 -24.61
C TYR A 219 -0.26 -40.62 -25.28
N TYR A 220 0.50 -40.50 -26.36
CA TYR A 220 0.69 -39.25 -27.11
C TYR A 220 -0.38 -38.99 -28.19
N ASP A 221 -1.36 -39.89 -28.27
CA ASP A 221 -2.46 -39.86 -29.26
C ASP A 221 -1.93 -39.77 -30.70
N ILE A 222 -0.94 -40.61 -31.01
CA ILE A 222 -0.37 -40.76 -32.35
C ILE A 222 -1.17 -41.85 -33.07
N THR A 223 -1.91 -41.46 -34.10
CA THR A 223 -2.84 -42.33 -34.85
C THR A 223 -2.51 -42.35 -36.34
N ASP A 224 -3.05 -43.33 -37.06
CA ASP A 224 -2.89 -43.43 -38.53
C ASP A 224 -3.59 -42.29 -39.27
N GLU A 225 -4.70 -41.80 -38.74
CA GLU A 225 -5.46 -40.66 -39.28
C GLU A 225 -4.70 -39.34 -39.08
N GLY A 226 -3.90 -39.27 -38.02
CA GLY A 226 -3.26 -38.05 -37.58
C GLY A 226 -4.23 -37.07 -36.88
N ASN A 227 -3.65 -36.09 -36.21
CA ASN A 227 -4.39 -34.95 -35.65
C ASN A 227 -4.01 -33.62 -36.35
N TRP A 228 -3.10 -33.66 -37.33
CA TRP A 228 -2.66 -32.52 -38.13
C TRP A 228 -2.02 -32.99 -39.45
N GLU A 229 -2.57 -32.56 -40.59
CA GLU A 229 -2.06 -32.86 -41.96
C GLU A 229 -1.70 -34.34 -42.23
N GLY A 230 -2.52 -35.28 -41.72
CA GLY A 230 -2.32 -36.72 -41.89
C GLY A 230 -1.17 -37.31 -41.06
N LYS A 231 -0.62 -36.53 -40.12
CA LYS A 231 0.36 -36.95 -39.11
C LYS A 231 -0.14 -36.53 -37.73
N SER A 232 0.54 -36.96 -36.68
CA SER A 232 0.18 -36.60 -35.31
C SER A 232 1.21 -35.66 -34.71
N ILE A 233 0.73 -34.54 -34.18
CA ILE A 233 1.42 -33.74 -33.17
C ILE A 233 1.26 -34.49 -31.84
N PRO A 234 2.36 -34.96 -31.21
CA PRO A 234 2.27 -35.61 -29.90
C PRO A 234 1.64 -34.66 -28.87
N HIS A 235 0.61 -35.13 -28.16
CA HIS A 235 -0.03 -34.40 -27.07
C HIS A 235 -0.59 -35.40 -26.05
N THR A 236 -0.96 -34.97 -24.84
CA THR A 236 -1.37 -35.89 -23.75
C THR A 236 -2.82 -35.65 -23.31
N PRO A 237 -3.82 -36.01 -24.14
CA PRO A 237 -5.23 -35.74 -23.86
C PRO A 237 -5.81 -36.60 -22.72
N ARG A 238 -5.04 -37.56 -22.19
CA ARG A 238 -5.46 -38.52 -21.17
C ARG A 238 -4.34 -38.69 -20.15
N SER A 239 -4.72 -38.89 -18.89
CA SER A 239 -3.74 -39.16 -17.82
C SER A 239 -3.05 -40.50 -18.03
N VAL A 240 -1.84 -40.65 -17.49
CA VAL A 240 -1.06 -41.88 -17.57
C VAL A 240 -1.80 -43.07 -16.93
N GLU A 241 -2.58 -42.82 -15.88
CA GLU A 241 -3.42 -43.82 -15.21
C GLU A 241 -4.51 -44.35 -16.13
N ARG A 242 -5.17 -43.45 -16.88
CA ARG A 242 -6.24 -43.83 -17.81
C ARG A 242 -5.70 -44.63 -18.99
N VAL A 243 -4.52 -44.25 -19.50
CA VAL A 243 -3.86 -44.97 -20.61
C VAL A 243 -3.38 -46.34 -20.13
N ALA A 244 -2.73 -46.42 -18.97
CA ALA A 244 -2.29 -47.70 -18.38
C ALA A 244 -3.46 -48.67 -18.17
N SER A 245 -4.59 -48.16 -17.65
CA SER A 245 -5.83 -48.94 -17.49
C SER A 245 -6.38 -49.45 -18.82
N ARG A 246 -6.42 -48.61 -19.86
CA ARG A 246 -6.86 -49.01 -21.21
C ARG A 246 -5.96 -50.08 -21.83
N LEU A 247 -4.66 -50.00 -21.59
CA LEU A 247 -3.66 -50.94 -22.10
C LEU A 247 -3.53 -52.21 -21.25
N GLY A 248 -4.16 -52.26 -20.06
CA GLY A 248 -4.06 -53.40 -19.15
C GLY A 248 -2.69 -53.58 -18.51
N ILE A 249 -1.91 -52.50 -18.34
CA ILE A 249 -0.55 -52.51 -17.76
C ILE A 249 -0.48 -51.68 -16.47
N ARG A 250 0.59 -51.87 -15.67
CA ARG A 250 0.83 -51.03 -14.49
C ARG A 250 1.25 -49.62 -14.90
N VAL A 251 0.85 -48.63 -14.11
CA VAL A 251 1.24 -47.22 -14.32
C VAL A 251 2.76 -47.05 -14.34
N ASP A 252 3.48 -47.74 -13.44
CA ASP A 252 4.94 -47.68 -13.37
C ASP A 252 5.63 -48.21 -14.64
N ASP A 253 5.06 -49.25 -15.25
CA ASP A 253 5.59 -49.83 -16.48
C ASP A 253 5.34 -48.92 -17.68
N LEU A 254 4.18 -48.25 -17.72
CA LEU A 254 3.91 -47.23 -18.71
C LEU A 254 4.87 -46.04 -18.54
N ARG A 255 5.03 -45.50 -17.32
CA ARG A 255 5.96 -44.39 -17.03
C ARG A 255 7.38 -44.69 -17.50
N ARG A 256 7.90 -45.88 -17.17
CA ARG A 256 9.21 -46.33 -17.63
C ARG A 256 9.30 -46.40 -19.16
N SER A 257 8.27 -46.94 -19.80
CA SER A 257 8.20 -47.01 -21.27
C SER A 257 8.20 -45.61 -21.89
N LEU A 258 7.48 -44.65 -21.29
CA LEU A 258 7.43 -43.26 -21.76
C LEU A 258 8.81 -42.59 -21.63
N ASP A 259 9.48 -42.74 -20.49
CA ASP A 259 10.79 -42.12 -20.26
C ASP A 259 11.86 -42.64 -21.22
N GLU A 260 11.97 -43.97 -21.36
CA GLU A 260 12.93 -44.61 -22.28
C GLU A 260 12.56 -44.35 -23.75
N GLY A 261 11.28 -44.46 -24.09
CA GLY A 261 10.77 -44.29 -25.44
C GLY A 261 10.93 -42.85 -25.93
N ARG A 262 10.67 -41.86 -25.08
CA ARG A 262 10.87 -40.44 -25.41
C ARG A 262 12.32 -40.14 -25.76
N ALA A 263 13.29 -40.66 -25.00
CA ALA A 263 14.71 -40.47 -25.28
C ALA A 263 15.11 -41.11 -26.63
N LYS A 264 14.66 -42.33 -26.91
CA LYS A 264 14.90 -43.01 -28.20
C LYS A 264 14.24 -42.26 -29.38
N LEU A 265 13.01 -41.76 -29.23
CA LEU A 265 12.33 -40.96 -30.24
C LEU A 265 13.03 -39.63 -30.49
N TYR A 266 13.54 -38.98 -29.44
CA TYR A 266 14.33 -37.77 -29.57
C TYR A 266 15.62 -38.01 -30.36
N GLU A 267 16.36 -39.08 -30.06
CA GLU A 267 17.56 -39.46 -30.84
C GLU A 267 17.24 -39.79 -32.30
N ALA A 268 16.10 -40.43 -32.57
CA ALA A 268 15.64 -40.64 -33.94
C ALA A 268 15.27 -39.31 -34.63
N ARG A 269 14.62 -38.38 -33.91
CA ARG A 269 14.27 -37.05 -34.43
C ARG A 269 15.48 -36.21 -34.79
N ARG A 270 16.55 -36.28 -33.98
CA ARG A 270 17.81 -35.56 -34.22
C ARG A 270 18.50 -35.91 -35.54
N ARG A 271 18.13 -37.03 -36.17
CA ARG A 271 18.64 -37.44 -37.49
C ARG A 271 17.83 -36.85 -38.66
N ARG A 272 16.68 -36.22 -38.39
CA ARG A 272 15.91 -35.46 -39.38
C ARG A 272 16.58 -34.11 -39.62
N VAL A 273 16.26 -33.45 -40.73
CA VAL A 273 16.68 -32.07 -40.98
C VAL A 273 16.05 -31.16 -39.92
N PRO A 274 16.82 -30.47 -39.06
CA PRO A 274 16.24 -29.59 -38.05
C PRO A 274 15.70 -28.30 -38.68
N PRO A 275 14.77 -27.60 -38.02
CA PRO A 275 14.42 -26.24 -38.40
C PRO A 275 15.63 -25.30 -38.33
N GLY A 276 15.54 -24.16 -39.02
CA GLY A 276 16.56 -23.12 -38.97
C GLY A 276 16.79 -22.63 -37.53
N LEU A 277 18.04 -22.38 -37.17
CA LEU A 277 18.43 -21.79 -35.88
C LEU A 277 18.82 -20.34 -36.10
N ASP A 278 18.12 -19.39 -35.49
CA ASP A 278 18.57 -18.00 -35.40
C ASP A 278 19.59 -17.92 -34.24
N ASP A 279 20.87 -18.02 -34.60
CA ASP A 279 22.03 -18.02 -33.71
C ASP A 279 22.37 -16.63 -33.13
N LYS A 280 21.45 -15.67 -33.26
CA LYS A 280 21.62 -14.33 -32.71
C LYS A 280 21.46 -14.35 -31.19
N ILE A 281 22.39 -13.70 -30.50
CA ILE A 281 22.30 -13.45 -29.07
C ILE A 281 21.78 -12.02 -28.88
N LEU A 282 20.66 -11.89 -28.18
CA LEU A 282 20.02 -10.61 -27.85
C LEU A 282 20.10 -10.37 -26.35
N THR A 283 20.62 -9.21 -25.95
CA THR A 283 20.88 -8.86 -24.54
C THR A 283 19.60 -8.95 -23.70
N ALA A 284 18.51 -8.32 -24.13
CA ALA A 284 17.21 -8.40 -23.44
C ALA A 284 16.73 -9.84 -23.22
N TRP A 285 16.74 -10.68 -24.26
CA TRP A 285 16.19 -12.05 -24.17
C TRP A 285 17.09 -12.98 -23.35
N ASN A 286 18.40 -12.78 -23.44
CA ASN A 286 19.34 -13.48 -22.58
C ASN A 286 19.21 -13.05 -21.12
N GLY A 287 18.95 -11.77 -20.84
CA GLY A 287 18.66 -11.30 -19.48
C GLY A 287 17.47 -12.04 -18.85
N MET A 288 16.37 -12.20 -19.61
CA MET A 288 15.23 -13.01 -19.18
C MET A 288 15.60 -14.47 -18.91
N MET A 289 16.37 -15.11 -19.81
CA MET A 289 16.78 -16.50 -19.65
C MET A 289 17.80 -16.70 -18.52
N VAL A 290 18.71 -15.75 -18.29
CA VAL A 290 19.61 -15.75 -17.12
C VAL A 290 18.79 -15.77 -15.83
N GLY A 291 17.77 -14.93 -15.73
CA GLY A 291 16.87 -14.94 -14.57
C GLY A 291 16.07 -16.25 -14.45
N ALA A 292 15.59 -16.81 -15.57
CA ALA A 292 14.88 -18.10 -15.58
C ALA A 292 15.78 -19.27 -15.11
N MET A 293 17.03 -19.31 -15.57
CA MET A 293 18.04 -20.30 -15.14
C MET A 293 18.40 -20.13 -13.66
N ALA A 294 18.56 -18.90 -13.19
CA ALA A 294 18.81 -18.60 -11.78
C ALA A 294 17.66 -19.06 -10.87
N GLU A 295 16.43 -18.74 -11.24
CA GLU A 295 15.23 -19.21 -10.53
C GLU A 295 15.09 -20.73 -10.59
N GLY A 296 15.40 -21.35 -11.73
CA GLY A 296 15.48 -22.81 -11.87
C GLY A 296 16.46 -23.43 -10.89
N ALA A 297 17.66 -22.87 -10.74
CA ALA A 297 18.66 -23.34 -9.78
C ALA A 297 18.18 -23.22 -8.33
N ARG A 298 17.55 -22.09 -8.00
CA ARG A 298 17.04 -21.78 -6.65
C ARG A 298 15.88 -22.68 -6.25
N VAL A 299 14.92 -22.90 -7.16
CA VAL A 299 13.68 -23.64 -6.88
C VAL A 299 13.88 -25.15 -7.01
N LEU A 300 14.61 -25.60 -8.04
CA LEU A 300 14.80 -27.03 -8.32
C LEU A 300 16.02 -27.63 -7.60
N GLY A 301 16.89 -26.79 -7.04
CA GLY A 301 18.11 -27.24 -6.35
C GLY A 301 19.18 -27.78 -7.29
N GLU A 302 19.25 -27.30 -8.54
CA GLU A 302 20.15 -27.81 -9.57
C GLU A 302 21.27 -26.82 -9.94
N PRO A 303 22.52 -27.04 -9.49
CA PRO A 303 23.63 -26.09 -9.71
C PRO A 303 23.98 -25.84 -11.18
N ARG A 304 23.66 -26.78 -12.07
CA ARG A 304 23.95 -26.64 -13.51
C ARG A 304 23.28 -25.43 -14.16
N TYR A 305 22.10 -25.04 -13.68
CA TYR A 305 21.39 -23.87 -14.21
C TYR A 305 22.03 -22.57 -13.76
N GLN A 306 22.45 -22.47 -12.48
CA GLN A 306 23.20 -21.31 -11.98
C GLN A 306 24.52 -21.15 -12.72
N ALA A 307 25.23 -22.25 -13.00
CA ALA A 307 26.45 -22.22 -13.79
C ALA A 307 26.22 -21.73 -15.23
N ALA A 308 25.12 -22.13 -15.88
CA ALA A 308 24.76 -21.64 -17.20
C ALA A 308 24.37 -20.16 -17.19
N ALA A 309 23.58 -19.73 -16.21
CA ALA A 309 23.21 -18.34 -16.00
C ALA A 309 24.45 -17.44 -15.80
N GLY A 310 25.40 -17.88 -14.98
CA GLY A 310 26.67 -17.17 -14.75
C GLY A 310 27.50 -17.03 -16.03
N ARG A 311 27.67 -18.10 -16.81
CA ARG A 311 28.39 -18.03 -18.09
C ARG A 311 27.74 -17.06 -19.08
N ALA A 312 26.42 -17.10 -19.20
CA ALA A 312 25.70 -16.17 -20.06
C ALA A 312 25.82 -14.72 -19.58
N ALA A 313 25.64 -14.47 -18.28
CA ALA A 313 25.81 -13.14 -17.68
C ALA A 313 27.22 -12.58 -17.90
N ASP A 314 28.25 -13.39 -17.68
CA ASP A 314 29.65 -13.02 -17.90
C ASP A 314 29.93 -12.71 -19.38
N PHE A 315 29.39 -13.52 -20.29
CA PHE A 315 29.50 -13.27 -21.72
C PHE A 315 28.86 -11.93 -22.10
N LEU A 316 27.64 -11.63 -21.62
CA LEU A 316 26.96 -10.37 -21.89
C LEU A 316 27.75 -9.16 -21.33
N LEU A 317 28.19 -9.24 -20.07
CA LEU A 317 28.93 -8.16 -19.40
C LEU A 317 30.35 -7.96 -19.96
N GLY A 318 30.96 -9.00 -20.53
CA GLY A 318 32.29 -8.95 -21.12
C GLY A 318 32.30 -8.59 -22.61
N THR A 319 31.28 -9.02 -23.37
CA THR A 319 31.27 -8.94 -24.85
C THR A 319 30.22 -7.97 -25.39
N LEU A 320 29.05 -7.88 -24.75
CA LEU A 320 27.95 -6.98 -25.16
C LEU A 320 27.93 -5.70 -24.31
N ARG A 321 29.05 -5.34 -23.71
CA ARG A 321 29.24 -4.09 -22.97
C ARG A 321 30.45 -3.33 -23.53
N ARG A 322 30.23 -2.06 -23.87
CA ARG A 322 31.28 -1.15 -24.34
C ARG A 322 32.17 -0.73 -23.17
N SER A 323 33.35 -0.20 -23.48
CA SER A 323 34.31 0.28 -22.47
C SER A 323 33.78 1.43 -21.60
N ASP A 324 32.80 2.20 -22.10
CA ASP A 324 32.11 3.25 -21.35
C ASP A 324 30.93 2.72 -20.49
N GLY A 325 30.69 1.41 -20.52
CA GLY A 325 29.65 0.69 -19.80
C GLY A 325 28.28 0.69 -20.46
N ARG A 326 28.11 1.21 -21.69
CA ARG A 326 26.87 1.05 -22.46
C ARG A 326 26.70 -0.38 -22.97
N LEU A 327 25.47 -0.86 -23.01
CA LEU A 327 25.14 -2.18 -23.53
C LEU A 327 24.98 -2.13 -25.05
N LEU A 328 25.33 -3.23 -25.69
CA LEU A 328 25.03 -3.53 -27.09
C LEU A 328 23.84 -4.49 -27.14
N ARG A 329 22.99 -4.33 -28.14
CA ARG A 329 21.76 -5.10 -28.28
C ARG A 329 22.00 -6.53 -28.76
N THR A 330 22.87 -6.69 -29.75
CA THR A 330 22.98 -7.94 -30.50
C THR A 330 24.42 -8.39 -30.70
N TYR A 331 24.61 -9.69 -30.61
CA TYR A 331 25.82 -10.38 -31.01
C TYR A 331 25.47 -11.50 -31.99
N ARG A 332 26.25 -11.59 -33.06
CA ARG A 332 26.18 -12.70 -34.02
C ARG A 332 27.54 -12.87 -34.68
N GLN A 333 28.02 -14.12 -34.81
CA GLN A 333 29.26 -14.47 -35.52
C GLN A 333 30.47 -13.60 -35.12
N GLY A 334 30.74 -13.48 -33.82
CA GLY A 334 31.90 -12.72 -33.31
C GLY A 334 31.73 -11.20 -33.27
N LYS A 335 30.57 -10.67 -33.65
CA LYS A 335 30.34 -9.21 -33.73
C LYS A 335 29.19 -8.74 -32.84
N ALA A 336 29.53 -8.04 -31.76
CA ALA A 336 28.58 -7.25 -30.98
C ALA A 336 28.35 -5.87 -31.64
N HIS A 337 27.10 -5.47 -31.84
CA HIS A 337 26.75 -4.20 -32.48
C HIS A 337 25.33 -3.74 -32.10
N LEU A 338 25.00 -2.51 -32.52
CA LEU A 338 23.79 -1.73 -32.16
C LEU A 338 23.74 -1.36 -30.68
N ASP A 339 23.47 -0.10 -30.39
CA ASP A 339 23.30 0.35 -29.02
C ASP A 339 22.03 -0.28 -28.39
N GLY A 340 22.10 -0.53 -27.08
CA GLY A 340 21.03 -1.15 -26.32
C GLY A 340 19.86 -0.21 -26.07
N TYR A 341 18.65 -0.79 -26.05
CA TYR A 341 17.41 -0.11 -25.67
C TYR A 341 17.13 -0.33 -24.18
N LEU A 342 16.15 0.38 -23.62
CA LEU A 342 15.74 0.22 -22.22
C LEU A 342 15.56 -1.25 -21.82
N GLU A 343 14.95 -2.04 -22.70
CA GLU A 343 14.74 -3.48 -22.48
C GLU A 343 16.06 -4.25 -22.24
N ASP A 344 17.12 -3.93 -22.98
CA ASP A 344 18.41 -4.61 -22.83
C ASP A 344 19.01 -4.36 -21.43
N TYR A 345 18.81 -3.17 -20.88
CA TYR A 345 19.24 -2.83 -19.53
C TYR A 345 18.32 -3.42 -18.46
N ALA A 346 17.01 -3.25 -18.61
CA ALA A 346 16.02 -3.68 -17.62
C ALA A 346 16.01 -5.20 -17.43
N PHE A 347 15.97 -5.97 -18.53
CA PHE A 347 15.94 -7.43 -18.44
C PHE A 347 17.27 -8.02 -18.00
N LEU A 348 18.41 -7.44 -18.42
CA LEU A 348 19.71 -7.89 -17.92
C LEU A 348 19.86 -7.60 -16.42
N ALA A 349 19.50 -6.39 -15.97
CA ALA A 349 19.56 -6.04 -14.55
C ALA A 349 18.65 -6.95 -13.69
N GLU A 350 17.44 -7.27 -14.17
CA GLU A 350 16.56 -8.22 -13.47
C GLU A 350 17.16 -9.63 -13.41
N GLY A 351 17.73 -10.11 -14.52
CA GLY A 351 18.40 -11.42 -14.57
C GLY A 351 19.63 -11.50 -13.65
N LEU A 352 20.42 -10.42 -13.56
CA LEU A 352 21.57 -10.32 -12.65
C LEU A 352 21.15 -10.30 -11.18
N LEU A 353 20.05 -9.62 -10.85
CA LEU A 353 19.46 -9.66 -9.51
C LEU A 353 19.00 -11.07 -9.14
N ASP A 354 18.29 -11.75 -10.04
CA ASP A 354 17.84 -13.13 -9.80
C ASP A 354 19.02 -14.09 -9.67
N LEU A 355 20.09 -13.90 -10.45
CA LEU A 355 21.32 -14.68 -10.34
C LEU A 355 22.00 -14.49 -8.98
N TYR A 356 22.08 -13.25 -8.50
CA TYR A 356 22.58 -12.97 -7.15
C TYR A 356 21.70 -13.62 -6.07
N GLU A 357 20.38 -13.44 -6.13
CA GLU A 357 19.43 -14.00 -5.15
C GLU A 357 19.32 -15.54 -5.21
N ALA A 358 19.83 -16.17 -6.27
CA ALA A 358 20.00 -17.62 -6.34
C ALA A 358 21.27 -18.12 -5.60
N GLY A 359 22.09 -17.21 -5.07
CA GLY A 359 23.33 -17.50 -4.34
C GLY A 359 24.59 -17.40 -5.19
N ALA A 360 24.59 -16.63 -6.30
CA ALA A 360 25.80 -16.34 -7.05
C ALA A 360 26.57 -15.12 -6.48
N ASP A 361 27.75 -14.87 -7.04
CA ASP A 361 28.68 -13.81 -6.61
C ASP A 361 27.99 -12.42 -6.48
N ALA A 362 28.26 -11.74 -5.36
CA ALA A 362 27.76 -10.40 -5.06
C ALA A 362 28.10 -9.33 -6.13
N ARG A 363 29.06 -9.60 -7.03
CA ARG A 363 29.33 -8.75 -8.19
C ARG A 363 28.11 -8.58 -9.09
N TYR A 364 27.23 -9.57 -9.21
CA TYR A 364 26.05 -9.44 -10.06
C TYR A 364 25.04 -8.44 -9.49
N LEU A 365 24.91 -8.33 -8.16
CA LEU A 365 24.13 -7.27 -7.52
C LEU A 365 24.72 -5.88 -7.81
N ARG A 366 26.04 -5.74 -7.74
CA ARG A 366 26.73 -4.47 -8.06
C ARG A 366 26.54 -4.07 -9.53
N GLU A 367 26.65 -5.03 -10.44
CA GLU A 367 26.45 -4.82 -11.87
C GLU A 367 24.99 -4.46 -12.18
N ALA A 368 24.01 -5.11 -11.53
CA ALA A 368 22.60 -4.71 -11.62
C ALA A 368 22.37 -3.28 -11.13
N GLY A 369 23.02 -2.89 -10.03
CA GLY A 369 23.01 -1.51 -9.53
C GLY A 369 23.57 -0.51 -10.55
N SER A 370 24.71 -0.82 -11.17
CA SER A 370 25.31 0.05 -12.21
C SER A 370 24.41 0.20 -13.44
N LEU A 371 23.78 -0.89 -13.89
CA LEU A 371 22.82 -0.83 -14.98
C LEU A 371 21.58 -0.01 -14.60
N ALA A 372 21.09 -0.11 -13.36
CA ALA A 372 19.98 0.69 -12.87
C ALA A 372 20.29 2.19 -12.85
N GLU A 373 21.48 2.58 -12.39
CA GLU A 373 21.92 3.99 -12.43
C GLU A 373 21.95 4.53 -13.86
N ARG A 374 22.42 3.71 -14.82
CA ARG A 374 22.40 4.06 -16.24
C ARG A 374 21.00 4.13 -16.83
N MET A 375 20.09 3.25 -16.43
CA MET A 375 18.68 3.33 -16.82
C MET A 375 18.07 4.66 -16.37
N VAL A 376 18.27 5.02 -15.11
CA VAL A 376 17.76 6.29 -14.56
C VAL A 376 18.36 7.49 -15.27
N ALA A 377 19.67 7.50 -15.50
CA ALA A 377 20.35 8.64 -16.12
C ALA A 377 20.09 8.77 -17.63
N GLY A 378 20.11 7.66 -18.39
CA GLY A 378 20.04 7.69 -19.85
C GLY A 378 18.63 7.61 -20.42
N PHE A 379 17.72 6.92 -19.73
CA PHE A 379 16.38 6.61 -20.23
C PHE A 379 15.27 7.29 -19.41
N GLY A 380 15.59 7.85 -18.25
CA GLY A 380 14.59 8.45 -17.37
C GLY A 380 13.89 9.67 -18.00
N ASP A 381 12.57 9.74 -17.80
CA ASP A 381 11.78 10.96 -17.97
C ASP A 381 11.54 11.72 -16.65
N GLU A 382 11.49 13.04 -16.70
CA GLU A 382 11.12 13.89 -15.57
C GLU A 382 9.64 13.68 -15.17
N GLY A 383 8.76 13.41 -16.15
CA GLY A 383 7.35 13.08 -15.93
C GLY A 383 7.08 11.67 -15.38
N GLY A 384 8.13 10.90 -15.05
CA GLY A 384 8.04 9.50 -14.63
C GLY A 384 8.14 8.51 -15.80
N GLY A 385 8.51 7.26 -15.47
CA GLY A 385 8.77 6.22 -16.47
C GLY A 385 10.10 6.43 -17.21
N PHE A 386 10.25 5.71 -18.32
CA PHE A 386 11.48 5.59 -19.09
C PHE A 386 11.17 5.57 -20.59
N TYR A 387 12.01 6.23 -21.36
CA TYR A 387 12.05 6.15 -22.82
C TYR A 387 12.70 4.84 -23.28
N ASP A 388 12.31 4.36 -24.46
CA ASP A 388 12.87 3.12 -25.01
C ASP A 388 14.32 3.30 -25.50
N THR A 389 14.67 4.51 -25.96
CA THR A 389 16.02 4.89 -26.40
C THR A 389 16.70 5.79 -25.39
N ALA A 390 18.03 5.70 -25.27
CA ALA A 390 18.82 6.62 -24.44
C ALA A 390 18.85 8.04 -25.01
N GLN A 391 19.17 9.04 -24.18
CA GLN A 391 19.25 10.44 -24.60
C GLN A 391 20.30 10.69 -25.70
N ASP A 392 21.38 9.90 -25.70
CA ASP A 392 22.50 9.94 -26.64
C ASP A 392 22.40 8.89 -27.76
N HIS A 393 21.25 8.22 -27.89
CA HIS A 393 20.96 7.30 -28.99
C HIS A 393 20.72 8.07 -30.30
N GLU A 394 20.57 7.37 -31.44
CA GLU A 394 20.14 7.97 -32.70
C GLU A 394 18.88 8.84 -32.51
N ALA A 395 18.92 10.07 -33.04
CA ALA A 395 17.88 11.06 -32.87
C ALA A 395 16.61 10.66 -33.64
N LEU A 396 15.63 10.10 -32.93
CA LEU A 396 14.30 9.82 -33.46
C LEU A 396 13.41 11.07 -33.45
N ILE A 397 12.41 11.10 -34.34
CA ILE A 397 11.41 12.18 -34.42
C ILE A 397 10.71 12.40 -33.06
N VAL A 398 10.48 11.29 -32.35
CA VAL A 398 9.94 11.21 -31.00
C VAL A 398 10.58 10.01 -30.30
N ARG A 399 10.93 10.16 -29.02
CA ARG A 399 11.32 9.03 -28.16
C ARG A 399 10.05 8.39 -27.59
N HIS A 400 9.81 7.14 -27.96
CA HIS A 400 8.66 6.38 -27.47
C HIS A 400 8.86 5.92 -26.02
N LYS A 401 7.72 5.69 -25.34
CA LYS A 401 7.63 5.02 -24.04
C LYS A 401 6.51 4.00 -24.13
N ASP A 402 6.80 2.73 -23.90
CA ASP A 402 5.76 1.71 -23.78
C ASP A 402 5.62 1.22 -22.32
N GLY A 403 4.39 1.25 -21.83
CA GLY A 403 4.03 0.81 -20.49
C GLY A 403 3.25 -0.49 -20.45
N ALA A 404 2.61 -0.89 -21.56
CA ALA A 404 1.76 -2.07 -21.59
C ALA A 404 2.61 -3.33 -21.83
N ASP A 405 2.17 -4.45 -21.27
CA ASP A 405 2.74 -5.76 -21.56
C ASP A 405 2.31 -6.20 -22.96
N GLY A 406 3.28 -6.71 -23.73
CA GLY A 406 3.05 -7.34 -25.03
C GLY A 406 3.31 -8.84 -24.96
N ALA A 407 3.98 -9.40 -25.99
CA ALA A 407 4.50 -10.76 -25.94
C ALA A 407 5.59 -10.95 -24.87
N ILE A 408 6.26 -9.85 -24.51
CA ILE A 408 7.17 -9.75 -23.38
C ILE A 408 6.66 -8.68 -22.41
N PRO A 409 7.06 -8.72 -21.12
CA PRO A 409 6.68 -7.68 -20.16
C PRO A 409 7.16 -6.30 -20.59
N SER A 410 6.47 -5.24 -20.17
CA SER A 410 6.94 -3.87 -20.41
C SER A 410 8.34 -3.66 -19.80
N ALA A 411 9.27 -3.14 -20.59
CA ALA A 411 10.60 -2.76 -20.11
C ALA A 411 10.52 -1.66 -19.01
N ASN A 412 9.52 -0.78 -19.07
CA ASN A 412 9.23 0.20 -18.01
C ASN A 412 8.85 -0.51 -16.70
N ALA A 413 7.97 -1.51 -16.76
CA ALA A 413 7.55 -2.26 -15.60
C ALA A 413 8.69 -3.11 -15.00
N VAL A 414 9.55 -3.68 -15.84
CA VAL A 414 10.75 -4.41 -15.42
C VAL A 414 11.78 -3.47 -14.79
N ALA A 415 12.01 -2.28 -15.36
CA ALA A 415 12.87 -1.26 -14.76
C ALA A 415 12.35 -0.83 -13.38
N ALA A 416 11.04 -0.62 -13.23
CA ALA A 416 10.42 -0.33 -11.94
C ALA A 416 10.63 -1.48 -10.93
N SER A 417 10.48 -2.73 -11.37
CA SER A 417 10.75 -3.93 -10.56
C SER A 417 12.19 -4.01 -10.06
N VAL A 418 13.15 -3.77 -10.96
CA VAL A 418 14.60 -3.75 -10.65
C VAL A 418 14.90 -2.67 -9.63
N LEU A 419 14.40 -1.45 -9.83
CA LEU A 419 14.62 -0.33 -8.91
C LEU A 419 13.99 -0.57 -7.54
N ALA A 420 12.78 -1.13 -7.49
CA ALA A 420 12.11 -1.47 -6.23
C ALA A 420 12.89 -2.52 -5.41
N ARG A 421 13.44 -3.56 -6.07
CA ARG A 421 14.26 -4.59 -5.42
C ARG A 421 15.63 -4.06 -5.00
N LEU A 422 16.30 -3.29 -5.86
CA LEU A 422 17.58 -2.65 -5.53
C LEU A 422 17.45 -1.64 -4.39
N ALA A 423 16.35 -0.89 -4.31
CA ALA A 423 16.10 0.02 -3.20
C ALA A 423 16.12 -0.72 -1.86
N ALA A 424 15.58 -1.93 -1.81
CA ALA A 424 15.57 -2.75 -0.61
C ALA A 424 16.94 -3.39 -0.33
N HIS A 425 17.64 -3.91 -1.36
CA HIS A 425 19.00 -4.46 -1.19
C HIS A 425 20.03 -3.41 -0.76
N LEU A 426 19.95 -2.20 -1.29
CA LEU A 426 20.98 -1.16 -1.16
C LEU A 426 20.58 0.00 -0.24
N GLY A 427 19.36 0.01 0.31
CA GLY A 427 18.85 1.13 1.10
C GLY A 427 18.70 2.44 0.33
N ARG A 428 18.47 2.38 -0.99
CA ARG A 428 18.42 3.53 -1.92
C ARG A 428 17.00 4.07 -2.06
N ALA A 429 16.65 5.10 -1.28
CA ALA A 429 15.33 5.72 -1.30
C ALA A 429 14.98 6.34 -2.67
N ASP A 430 15.97 6.90 -3.37
CA ASP A 430 15.83 7.46 -4.71
C ASP A 430 15.43 6.41 -5.76
N PHE A 431 15.91 5.17 -5.64
CA PHE A 431 15.45 4.06 -6.49
C PHE A 431 14.00 3.69 -6.20
N ARG A 432 13.59 3.69 -4.93
CA ARG A 432 12.18 3.44 -4.57
C ARG A 432 11.28 4.52 -5.16
N GLU A 433 11.65 5.79 -5.02
CA GLU A 433 10.91 6.92 -5.58
C GLU A 433 10.80 6.82 -7.11
N ARG A 434 11.88 6.41 -7.77
CA ARG A 434 11.87 6.21 -9.23
C ARG A 434 11.00 5.04 -9.67
N ALA A 435 11.01 3.92 -8.93
CA ALA A 435 10.13 2.78 -9.19
C ALA A 435 8.66 3.19 -9.06
N VAL A 436 8.32 3.94 -8.01
CA VAL A 436 6.98 4.49 -7.78
C VAL A 436 6.56 5.41 -8.93
N GLY A 437 7.41 6.38 -9.30
CA GLY A 437 7.13 7.30 -10.39
C GLY A 437 6.96 6.61 -11.75
N ALA A 438 7.68 5.52 -12.00
CA ALA A 438 7.54 4.72 -13.21
C ALA A 438 6.18 4.02 -13.33
N ILE A 439 5.63 3.51 -12.22
CA ILE A 439 4.28 2.94 -12.20
C ILE A 439 3.23 4.04 -12.34
N GLN A 440 3.39 5.13 -11.60
CA GLN A 440 2.44 6.25 -11.60
C GLN A 440 2.31 6.92 -12.95
N ALA A 441 3.39 7.00 -13.74
CA ALA A 441 3.37 7.54 -15.10
C ALA A 441 2.27 6.89 -15.97
N TYR A 442 1.99 5.60 -15.76
CA TYR A 442 0.95 4.87 -16.49
C TYR A 442 -0.36 4.73 -15.72
N GLY A 443 -0.53 5.39 -14.57
CA GLY A 443 -1.64 5.13 -13.64
C GLY A 443 -3.03 5.26 -14.27
N LYS A 444 -3.27 6.26 -15.12
CA LYS A 444 -4.54 6.36 -15.85
C LYS A 444 -4.74 5.22 -16.85
N ALA A 445 -3.70 4.84 -17.59
CA ALA A 445 -3.76 3.74 -18.55
C ALA A 445 -3.98 2.40 -17.84
N ILE A 446 -3.35 2.21 -16.68
CA ILE A 446 -3.56 1.05 -15.80
C ILE A 446 -5.01 1.01 -15.31
N ALA A 447 -5.57 2.12 -14.85
CA ALA A 447 -6.97 2.16 -14.41
C ALA A 447 -7.97 1.87 -15.55
N GLN A 448 -7.65 2.27 -16.79
CA GLN A 448 -8.50 2.05 -17.96
C GLN A 448 -8.38 0.65 -18.56
N HIS A 449 -7.18 0.08 -18.55
CA HIS A 449 -6.85 -1.19 -19.20
C HIS A 449 -5.99 -2.09 -18.31
N PRO A 450 -6.42 -2.43 -17.08
CA PRO A 450 -5.56 -3.04 -16.06
C PRO A 450 -4.98 -4.40 -16.49
N ARG A 451 -5.72 -5.19 -17.30
CA ARG A 451 -5.21 -6.46 -17.86
C ARG A 451 -4.01 -6.34 -18.79
N ALA A 452 -3.76 -5.15 -19.34
CA ALA A 452 -2.62 -4.88 -20.22
C ALA A 452 -1.35 -4.49 -19.44
N PHE A 453 -1.41 -4.40 -18.10
CA PHE A 453 -0.31 -3.92 -17.25
C PHE A 453 -0.01 -4.89 -16.10
N CYS A 454 -0.15 -6.20 -16.33
CA CYS A 454 0.02 -7.22 -15.28
C CYS A 454 1.41 -7.18 -14.63
N LYS A 455 2.50 -6.96 -15.36
CA LYS A 455 3.84 -6.81 -14.76
C LYS A 455 3.92 -5.56 -13.87
N SER A 456 3.34 -4.43 -14.29
CA SER A 456 3.26 -3.23 -13.45
C SER A 456 2.46 -3.49 -12.18
N LEU A 457 1.35 -4.23 -12.28
CA LEU A 457 0.54 -4.60 -11.12
C LEU A 457 1.26 -5.60 -10.19
N CYS A 458 2.15 -6.46 -10.70
CA CYS A 458 3.05 -7.25 -9.86
C CYS A 458 4.06 -6.37 -9.10
N VAL A 459 4.53 -5.28 -9.69
CA VAL A 459 5.39 -4.29 -9.01
C VAL A 459 4.58 -3.50 -7.97
N VAL A 460 3.33 -3.16 -8.28
CA VAL A 460 2.40 -2.55 -7.31
C VAL A 460 2.23 -3.46 -6.11
N ASP A 461 2.01 -4.75 -6.34
CA ASP A 461 1.91 -5.76 -5.28
C ASP A 461 3.15 -5.77 -4.38
N PHE A 462 4.35 -5.77 -4.98
CA PHE A 462 5.62 -5.68 -4.24
C PHE A 462 5.73 -4.41 -3.40
N LEU A 463 5.42 -3.25 -3.98
CA LEU A 463 5.55 -1.94 -3.33
C LEU A 463 4.50 -1.73 -2.24
N LEU A 464 3.29 -2.30 -2.39
CA LEU A 464 2.25 -2.30 -1.36
C LEU A 464 2.54 -3.28 -0.24
N GLU A 465 3.05 -4.48 -0.57
CA GLU A 465 3.33 -5.49 0.45
C GLU A 465 4.58 -5.14 1.28
N GLY A 466 5.59 -4.58 0.62
CA GLY A 466 6.95 -4.51 1.11
C GLY A 466 7.68 -5.84 0.94
N PRO A 467 9.02 -5.83 0.85
CA PRO A 467 9.77 -7.05 0.63
C PRO A 467 9.72 -8.00 1.84
N VAL A 468 9.78 -9.31 1.57
CA VAL A 468 10.24 -10.30 2.54
C VAL A 468 11.76 -10.38 2.43
N GLU A 469 12.46 -9.81 3.40
CA GLU A 469 13.91 -9.66 3.34
C GLU A 469 14.57 -10.89 3.98
N LEU A 470 15.30 -11.68 3.19
CA LEU A 470 15.91 -12.92 3.65
C LEU A 470 17.43 -12.78 3.63
N ALA A 471 18.07 -12.86 4.80
CA ALA A 471 19.53 -12.94 4.89
C ALA A 471 19.95 -14.36 5.26
N LEU A 472 20.61 -15.04 4.33
CA LEU A 472 21.10 -16.41 4.50
C LEU A 472 22.62 -16.38 4.75
N CYS A 473 23.01 -16.71 5.97
CA CYS A 473 24.41 -16.73 6.41
C CYS A 473 24.87 -18.17 6.59
N GLY A 474 25.91 -18.59 5.88
CA GLY A 474 26.48 -19.95 5.95
C GLY A 474 27.30 -20.30 4.72
N THR A 475 28.06 -21.40 4.81
CA THR A 475 28.95 -21.85 3.73
C THR A 475 28.17 -22.70 2.70
N PRO A 476 28.18 -22.35 1.40
CA PRO A 476 27.61 -23.19 0.35
C PRO A 476 28.16 -24.62 0.37
N GLY A 477 27.29 -25.61 0.14
CA GLY A 477 27.63 -27.04 0.21
C GLY A 477 27.58 -27.66 1.60
N GLU A 478 27.50 -26.87 2.68
CA GLU A 478 27.25 -27.42 4.02
C GLU A 478 25.77 -27.86 4.16
N PRO A 479 25.49 -29.02 4.82
CA PRO A 479 24.13 -29.56 4.90
C PRO A 479 23.09 -28.58 5.47
N GLY A 480 23.44 -27.80 6.50
CA GLY A 480 22.53 -26.83 7.11
C GLY A 480 22.20 -25.66 6.18
N TYR A 481 23.21 -25.14 5.48
CA TYR A 481 23.02 -24.07 4.49
C TYR A 481 22.15 -24.55 3.32
N GLU A 482 22.46 -25.72 2.75
CA GLU A 482 21.68 -26.27 1.63
C GLU A 482 20.24 -26.59 2.03
N ALA A 483 20.01 -27.05 3.26
CA ALA A 483 18.66 -27.30 3.76
C ALA A 483 17.83 -26.01 3.89
N LEU A 484 18.42 -24.94 4.43
CA LEU A 484 17.77 -23.62 4.50
C LEU A 484 17.53 -23.02 3.11
N ARG A 485 18.52 -23.12 2.22
CA ARG A 485 18.42 -22.66 0.82
C ARG A 485 17.29 -23.38 0.08
N ALA A 486 17.22 -24.70 0.20
CA ALA A 486 16.15 -25.50 -0.42
C ALA A 486 14.77 -25.17 0.17
N ALA A 487 14.68 -24.94 1.49
CA ALA A 487 13.43 -24.55 2.13
C ALA A 487 12.90 -23.22 1.59
N VAL A 488 13.75 -22.18 1.50
CA VAL A 488 13.41 -20.90 0.86
C VAL A 488 13.06 -21.11 -0.63
N GLY A 489 13.84 -21.94 -1.33
CA GLY A 489 13.63 -22.34 -2.72
C GLY A 489 12.22 -22.87 -3.00
N SER A 490 11.69 -23.70 -2.09
CA SER A 490 10.40 -24.36 -2.25
C SER A 490 9.17 -23.47 -2.01
N ARG A 491 9.33 -22.30 -1.37
CA ARG A 491 8.20 -21.44 -0.97
C ARG A 491 7.88 -20.38 -2.02
N TYR A 492 6.59 -20.18 -2.27
CA TYR A 492 6.12 -19.11 -3.14
C TYR A 492 6.17 -17.76 -2.39
N LEU A 493 7.28 -17.04 -2.57
CA LEU A 493 7.54 -15.73 -1.99
C LEU A 493 7.77 -14.71 -3.12
N PRO A 494 6.70 -14.19 -3.75
CA PRO A 494 6.81 -13.32 -4.92
C PRO A 494 7.37 -11.92 -4.60
N THR A 495 7.38 -11.54 -3.33
CA THR A 495 7.88 -10.26 -2.82
C THR A 495 9.21 -10.39 -2.06
N ARG A 496 9.93 -11.50 -2.24
CA ARG A 496 11.21 -11.70 -1.54
C ARG A 496 12.34 -10.84 -2.11
N ILE A 497 13.33 -10.59 -1.26
CA ILE A 497 14.71 -10.35 -1.65
C ILE A 497 15.60 -11.29 -0.84
N VAL A 498 16.74 -11.72 -1.38
CA VAL A 498 17.66 -12.64 -0.70
C VAL A 498 19.08 -12.10 -0.73
N ALA A 499 19.70 -11.95 0.44
CA ALA A 499 21.12 -11.66 0.58
C ALA A 499 21.86 -12.86 1.14
N HIS A 500 23.05 -13.13 0.59
CA HIS A 500 23.88 -14.26 0.97
C HIS A 500 25.17 -13.78 1.62
N HIS A 501 25.60 -14.46 2.68
CA HIS A 501 26.91 -14.26 3.28
C HIS A 501 27.56 -15.62 3.55
N ASP A 502 28.67 -15.88 2.85
CA ASP A 502 29.60 -16.97 3.18
C ASP A 502 30.67 -16.44 4.16
N PRO A 503 30.71 -16.91 5.41
CA PRO A 503 31.72 -16.49 6.38
C PRO A 503 33.16 -16.85 5.99
N THR A 504 33.35 -17.81 5.07
CA THR A 504 34.68 -18.22 4.59
C THR A 504 35.29 -17.22 3.62
N GLU A 505 34.47 -16.37 2.99
CA GLU A 505 34.91 -15.29 2.10
C GLU A 505 35.31 -14.00 2.84
N GLY A 506 35.25 -14.01 4.18
CA GLY A 506 35.67 -12.91 5.03
C GLY A 506 34.50 -12.08 5.55
N ALA A 507 34.63 -10.75 5.53
CA ALA A 507 33.57 -9.86 6.02
C ALA A 507 32.37 -9.88 5.08
N ALA A 508 31.16 -9.74 5.63
CA ALA A 508 29.95 -9.64 4.84
C ALA A 508 30.04 -8.47 3.84
N PRO A 509 29.47 -8.63 2.64
CA PRO A 509 29.26 -7.51 1.72
C PRO A 509 28.57 -6.34 2.44
N ASP A 510 28.97 -5.11 2.09
CA ASP A 510 28.38 -3.87 2.63
C ASP A 510 26.94 -3.69 2.12
N LEU A 511 26.02 -4.44 2.74
CA LEU A 511 24.59 -4.46 2.44
C LEU A 511 23.81 -4.25 3.74
N PRO A 512 22.84 -3.30 3.77
CA PRO A 512 21.98 -3.08 4.94
C PRO A 512 21.33 -4.35 5.48
N LEU A 513 20.95 -5.29 4.60
CA LEU A 513 20.31 -6.54 4.97
C LEU A 513 21.26 -7.54 5.64
N LEU A 514 22.58 -7.40 5.52
CA LEU A 514 23.55 -8.30 6.17
C LEU A 514 24.15 -7.69 7.45
N ASP A 515 23.86 -6.42 7.76
CA ASP A 515 24.41 -5.75 8.93
C ASP A 515 24.01 -6.47 10.25
N GLY A 516 25.03 -6.81 11.03
CA GLY A 516 24.90 -7.53 12.29
C GLY A 516 24.40 -8.98 12.18
N LYS A 517 24.48 -9.61 10.99
CA LYS A 517 24.02 -11.00 10.76
C LYS A 517 25.19 -11.95 10.53
N GLY A 518 25.05 -13.18 10.99
CA GLY A 518 26.11 -14.18 10.88
C GLY A 518 25.61 -15.58 11.23
N LEU A 519 26.53 -16.46 11.59
CA LEU A 519 26.19 -17.80 12.08
C LEU A 519 25.54 -17.73 13.47
N VAL A 520 24.70 -18.71 13.79
CA VAL A 520 24.09 -18.86 15.13
C VAL A 520 24.64 -20.14 15.75
N ASP A 521 25.34 -20.02 16.87
CA ASP A 521 26.01 -21.15 17.53
C ASP A 521 26.91 -21.96 16.58
N GLY A 522 27.53 -21.28 15.60
CA GLY A 522 28.37 -21.90 14.57
C GLY A 522 27.60 -22.60 13.44
N GLN A 523 26.27 -22.52 13.41
CA GLN A 523 25.41 -23.09 12.37
C GLN A 523 24.96 -22.03 11.37
N ALA A 524 24.68 -22.48 10.13
CA ALA A 524 24.03 -21.65 9.12
C ALA A 524 22.69 -21.12 9.64
N ALA A 525 22.40 -19.87 9.34
CA ALA A 525 21.23 -19.16 9.85
C ALA A 525 20.54 -18.36 8.75
N LEU A 526 19.22 -18.41 8.76
CA LEU A 526 18.35 -17.60 7.92
C LEU A 526 17.64 -16.56 8.78
N TYR A 527 17.85 -15.28 8.48
CA TYR A 527 17.14 -14.18 9.11
C TYR A 527 16.01 -13.73 8.20
N VAL A 528 14.78 -13.76 8.71
CA VAL A 528 13.60 -13.25 8.03
C VAL A 528 13.28 -11.88 8.58
N CYS A 529 13.40 -10.85 7.74
CA CYS A 529 13.21 -9.45 8.12
C CYS A 529 12.10 -8.80 7.29
N ARG A 530 11.49 -7.77 7.86
CA ARG A 530 10.55 -6.87 7.20
C ARG A 530 10.76 -5.47 7.72
N GLY A 531 11.11 -4.53 6.83
CA GLY A 531 11.26 -3.12 7.19
C GLY A 531 12.39 -2.89 8.20
N PHE A 532 13.53 -3.57 7.99
CA PHE A 532 14.73 -3.50 8.86
C PHE A 532 14.56 -4.12 10.27
N ALA A 533 13.43 -4.78 10.56
CA ALA A 533 13.23 -5.57 11.76
C ALA A 533 13.26 -7.07 11.42
N CYS A 534 14.06 -7.85 12.14
CA CYS A 534 14.22 -9.28 11.90
C CYS A 534 13.56 -10.13 13.00
N ARG A 535 13.09 -11.32 12.62
CA ARG A 535 12.70 -12.35 13.57
C ARG A 535 13.93 -13.05 14.18
N ALA A 536 13.66 -13.93 15.15
CA ALA A 536 14.67 -14.86 15.61
C ALA A 536 15.22 -15.65 14.41
N PRO A 537 16.55 -15.85 14.33
CA PRO A 537 17.16 -16.56 13.20
C PRO A 537 16.68 -18.02 13.16
N VAL A 538 16.47 -18.50 11.94
CA VAL A 538 16.05 -19.86 11.63
C VAL A 538 17.29 -20.69 11.28
N THR A 539 17.63 -21.66 12.13
CA THR A 539 18.69 -22.65 11.87
C THR A 539 18.14 -24.02 11.43
N ASP A 540 16.85 -24.28 11.72
CA ASP A 540 16.11 -25.46 11.27
C ASP A 540 15.03 -25.06 10.25
N PRO A 541 15.09 -25.56 8.99
CA PRO A 541 14.07 -25.35 7.97
C PRO A 541 12.62 -25.56 8.42
N ALA A 542 12.37 -26.47 9.37
CA ALA A 542 11.02 -26.75 9.87
C ALA A 542 10.36 -25.52 10.53
N HIS A 543 11.16 -24.54 10.98
CA HIS A 543 10.66 -23.31 11.60
C HIS A 543 10.45 -22.15 10.60
N LEU A 544 10.76 -22.34 9.32
CA LEU A 544 10.64 -21.28 8.30
C LEU A 544 9.21 -20.77 8.15
N ASP A 545 8.21 -21.67 8.06
CA ASP A 545 6.82 -21.28 7.85
C ASP A 545 6.30 -20.45 9.03
N ARG A 546 6.72 -20.77 10.25
CA ARG A 546 6.43 -19.99 11.45
C ARG A 546 7.05 -18.60 11.37
N ALA A 547 8.33 -18.50 11.00
CA ALA A 547 9.03 -17.23 10.85
C ALA A 547 8.41 -16.34 9.74
N LEU A 548 7.87 -16.94 8.68
CA LEU A 548 7.15 -16.24 7.61
C LEU A 548 5.72 -15.83 8.00
N ALA A 549 5.03 -16.65 8.81
CA ALA A 549 3.64 -16.45 9.22
C ALA A 549 3.47 -15.50 10.41
N GLU A 550 4.45 -15.45 11.33
CA GLU A 550 4.49 -14.49 12.43
C GLU A 550 4.66 -13.06 11.89
N ARG A 551 3.56 -12.45 11.49
CA ARG A 551 3.46 -10.99 11.29
C ARG A 551 3.74 -10.30 12.62
N PRO A 552 4.51 -9.19 12.67
CA PRO A 552 4.38 -8.28 13.80
C PRO A 552 2.91 -7.94 13.88
N ALA A 553 2.30 -8.02 15.06
CA ALA A 553 0.87 -7.78 15.23
C ALA A 553 0.54 -6.36 14.69
N ALA A 554 0.06 -6.34 13.46
CA ALA A 554 -0.63 -5.24 12.82
C ALA A 554 -1.93 -5.87 12.30
N GLU A 555 -3.01 -5.42 12.93
CA GLU A 555 -4.38 -5.90 12.81
C GLU A 555 -4.96 -5.68 11.41
N GLY A 556 -6.07 -6.38 11.15
CA GLY A 556 -7.16 -5.90 10.30
C GLY A 556 -6.92 -5.94 8.80
N GLY A 557 -7.64 -6.81 8.11
CA GLY A 557 -7.71 -6.75 6.65
C GLY A 557 -8.59 -5.59 6.21
N GLU A 558 -8.00 -4.60 5.55
CA GLU A 558 -8.63 -3.78 4.52
C GLU A 558 -7.57 -3.16 3.60
N ALA A 559 -7.99 -2.79 2.39
CA ALA A 559 -7.14 -2.57 1.22
C ALA A 559 -6.00 -1.57 1.50
N ARG A 560 -4.75 -1.99 1.25
CA ARG A 560 -3.60 -1.07 1.40
C ARG A 560 -3.77 0.06 0.38
N ALA A 561 -3.97 1.28 0.89
CA ALA A 561 -4.08 2.50 0.09
C ALA A 561 -2.93 2.53 -0.94
N GLY A 562 -3.29 2.76 -2.20
CA GLY A 562 -2.39 2.63 -3.34
C GLY A 562 -1.07 3.39 -3.21
N ILE A 563 -0.17 3.17 -4.16
CA ILE A 563 1.07 3.92 -4.28
C ILE A 563 0.71 5.32 -4.78
N ALA A 564 0.24 6.17 -3.87
CA ALA A 564 -0.29 7.47 -4.21
C ALA A 564 0.84 8.42 -4.64
N ALA A 565 0.63 9.15 -5.73
CA ALA A 565 1.54 10.22 -6.10
C ALA A 565 1.41 11.30 -5.04
N ARG A 566 2.53 11.69 -4.42
CA ARG A 566 2.54 12.90 -3.60
C ARG A 566 2.20 14.06 -4.53
N ARG A 567 1.15 14.81 -4.21
CA ARG A 567 0.75 15.96 -5.01
C ARG A 567 1.75 17.07 -4.79
N ALA A 568 2.29 17.58 -5.89
CA ALA A 568 3.13 18.76 -5.90
C ALA A 568 2.34 20.00 -5.48
N GLY A 569 3.06 20.96 -4.89
CA GLY A 569 2.52 22.24 -4.49
C GLY A 569 1.92 22.27 -3.07
N ARG A 570 1.53 23.48 -2.69
CA ARG A 570 1.08 23.85 -1.34
C ARG A 570 0.09 25.01 -1.42
N ALA A 571 -0.55 25.34 -0.31
CA ALA A 571 -1.36 26.55 -0.21
C ALA A 571 -0.52 27.80 -0.55
N THR A 572 -1.08 28.70 -1.35
CA THR A 572 -0.39 29.95 -1.74
C THR A 572 -1.19 31.17 -1.33
N PRO A 573 -0.54 32.30 -0.98
CA PRO A 573 -1.22 33.56 -0.67
C PRO A 573 -2.23 33.95 -1.75
N GLU A 574 -1.84 33.85 -3.02
CA GLU A 574 -2.63 34.28 -4.16
C GLU A 574 -3.91 33.44 -4.31
N ARG A 575 -3.78 32.11 -4.25
CA ARG A 575 -4.92 31.20 -4.45
C ARG A 575 -5.85 31.15 -3.24
N THR A 576 -5.30 31.23 -2.03
CA THR A 576 -6.12 31.27 -0.81
C THR A 576 -6.91 32.58 -0.70
N ALA A 577 -6.30 33.72 -1.06
CA ALA A 577 -6.99 35.01 -1.14
C ALA A 577 -8.07 35.02 -2.22
N ALA A 578 -7.76 34.55 -3.44
CA ALA A 578 -8.74 34.45 -4.52
C ALA A 578 -9.94 33.58 -4.15
N ARG A 579 -9.74 32.46 -3.44
CA ARG A 579 -10.84 31.64 -2.93
C ARG A 579 -11.69 32.39 -1.91
N ALA A 580 -11.06 33.07 -0.96
CA ALA A 580 -11.77 33.88 0.03
C ALA A 580 -12.64 34.97 -0.65
N GLU A 581 -12.13 35.65 -1.67
CA GLU A 581 -12.87 36.65 -2.45
C GLU A 581 -14.09 36.04 -3.17
N ARG A 582 -13.94 34.87 -3.80
CA ARG A 582 -15.07 34.19 -4.47
C ARG A 582 -16.20 33.88 -3.49
N PHE A 583 -15.86 33.36 -2.31
CA PHE A 583 -16.86 33.03 -1.30
C PHE A 583 -17.41 34.27 -0.58
N ALA A 584 -16.61 35.32 -0.43
CA ALA A 584 -17.08 36.61 0.07
C ALA A 584 -18.16 37.19 -0.84
N ALA A 585 -17.97 37.14 -2.16
CA ALA A 585 -18.98 37.52 -3.16
C ALA A 585 -20.23 36.63 -3.12
N ALA A 586 -20.09 35.37 -2.70
CA ALA A 586 -21.19 34.42 -2.52
C ALA A 586 -21.89 34.51 -1.14
N GLY A 587 -21.63 35.58 -0.36
CA GLY A 587 -22.33 35.86 0.91
C GLY A 587 -21.56 35.48 2.18
N LEU A 588 -20.28 35.08 2.08
CA LEU A 588 -19.41 34.79 3.23
C LEU A 588 -18.40 35.92 3.53
N ALA A 589 -18.81 37.19 3.39
CA ALA A 589 -17.91 38.35 3.44
C ALA A 589 -17.14 38.51 4.77
N HIS A 590 -17.60 37.87 5.85
CA HIS A 590 -16.95 37.89 7.17
C HIS A 590 -16.29 36.56 7.55
N GLY A 591 -16.31 35.58 6.64
CA GLY A 591 -15.93 34.21 6.91
C GLY A 591 -14.45 33.92 6.87
N TYR A 592 -13.60 34.89 6.48
CA TYR A 592 -12.18 34.66 6.19
C TYR A 592 -11.26 35.62 6.96
N GLY A 593 -10.01 35.22 7.15
CA GLY A 593 -8.98 36.02 7.82
C GLY A 593 -7.57 35.53 7.51
N ALA A 594 -6.57 36.35 7.85
CA ALA A 594 -5.17 35.99 7.68
C ALA A 594 -4.75 34.91 8.68
N LEU A 595 -3.99 33.92 8.22
CA LEU A 595 -3.35 32.93 9.07
C LEU A 595 -2.01 33.49 9.60
N GLY A 596 -2.09 34.42 10.56
CA GLY A 596 -0.91 35.07 11.12
C GLY A 596 -0.09 35.80 10.06
N ALA A 597 1.24 35.71 10.15
CA ALA A 597 2.16 36.30 9.18
C ALA A 597 2.57 35.35 8.02
N THR A 598 1.80 34.29 7.76
CA THR A 598 2.09 33.32 6.67
C THR A 598 1.75 33.85 5.27
N GLY A 599 0.94 34.91 5.19
CA GLY A 599 0.36 35.41 3.93
C GLY A 599 -0.86 34.60 3.44
N LEU A 600 -1.20 33.48 4.09
CA LEU A 600 -2.34 32.65 3.70
C LEU A 600 -3.65 33.20 4.26
N THR A 601 -4.73 33.07 3.49
CA THR A 601 -6.09 33.43 3.93
C THR A 601 -6.92 32.18 4.20
N VAL A 602 -7.45 32.05 5.42
CA VAL A 602 -8.21 30.87 5.85
C VAL A 602 -9.62 31.21 6.26
N SER A 603 -10.54 30.25 6.16
CA SER A 603 -11.87 30.33 6.74
C SER A 603 -11.76 30.36 8.27
N ARG A 604 -12.57 31.19 8.92
CA ARG A 604 -12.61 31.32 10.39
C ARG A 604 -13.12 30.07 11.09
N ILE A 605 -13.76 29.17 10.36
CA ILE A 605 -14.09 27.81 10.78
C ILE A 605 -13.23 26.84 9.96
N GLY A 606 -12.43 26.03 10.65
CA GLY A 606 -11.63 24.96 10.07
C GLY A 606 -12.25 23.58 10.32
N PHE A 607 -11.96 22.64 9.43
CA PHE A 607 -12.39 21.24 9.56
C PHE A 607 -11.41 20.47 10.45
N GLY A 608 -11.83 20.12 11.66
CA GLY A 608 -11.05 19.29 12.58
C GLY A 608 -11.34 17.80 12.38
N CYS A 609 -10.30 17.00 12.14
CA CYS A 609 -10.42 15.57 11.84
C CYS A 609 -10.37 14.66 13.09
N TYR A 610 -10.66 15.19 14.29
CA TYR A 610 -10.70 14.35 15.49
C TYR A 610 -11.87 13.36 15.41
N ARG A 611 -11.56 12.05 15.48
CA ARG A 611 -12.50 10.93 15.27
C ARG A 611 -13.14 10.93 13.87
N VAL A 612 -12.32 11.23 12.87
CA VAL A 612 -12.65 11.12 11.44
C VAL A 612 -11.71 10.06 10.86
N ASP A 613 -12.23 9.17 10.03
CA ASP A 613 -11.52 8.03 9.43
C ASP A 613 -11.86 7.90 7.94
N ASP A 614 -11.10 7.08 7.22
CA ASP A 614 -11.29 6.81 5.78
C ASP A 614 -12.27 5.67 5.47
N GLU A 615 -12.71 4.93 6.49
CA GLU A 615 -13.63 3.80 6.37
C GLU A 615 -15.11 4.24 6.40
N THR A 616 -15.45 5.32 7.10
CA THR A 616 -16.83 5.80 7.23
C THR A 616 -17.24 6.70 6.04
N PRO A 617 -18.24 6.32 5.22
CA PRO A 617 -18.67 7.12 4.07
C PRO A 617 -19.14 8.55 4.43
N GLU A 618 -19.81 8.72 5.56
CA GLU A 618 -20.31 10.02 6.03
C GLU A 618 -19.17 11.01 6.32
N HIS A 619 -18.01 10.52 6.78
CA HIS A 619 -16.82 11.34 7.03
C HIS A 619 -16.28 11.94 5.73
N ARG A 620 -16.24 11.15 4.65
CA ARG A 620 -15.87 11.61 3.31
C ARG A 620 -16.84 12.65 2.78
N GLU A 621 -18.14 12.41 2.92
CA GLU A 621 -19.15 13.36 2.48
C GLU A 621 -19.04 14.67 3.27
N ALA A 622 -18.84 14.61 4.59
CA ALA A 622 -18.71 15.78 5.43
C ALA A 622 -17.49 16.64 5.05
N LEU A 623 -16.30 16.03 4.86
CA LEU A 623 -15.11 16.78 4.43
C LEU A 623 -15.29 17.37 3.03
N THR A 624 -15.86 16.62 2.10
CA THR A 624 -16.15 17.08 0.73
C THR A 624 -17.09 18.28 0.76
N ARG A 625 -18.18 18.19 1.52
CA ARG A 625 -19.17 19.26 1.69
C ARG A 625 -18.55 20.49 2.36
N ALA A 626 -17.67 20.31 3.35
CA ALA A 626 -17.01 21.42 4.02
C ALA A 626 -16.13 22.21 3.07
N LEU A 627 -15.31 21.51 2.27
CA LEU A 627 -14.44 22.13 1.28
C LEU A 627 -15.25 22.88 0.21
N LEU A 628 -16.26 22.23 -0.37
CA LEU A 628 -17.15 22.86 -1.36
C LEU A 628 -17.95 24.03 -0.76
N GLY A 629 -18.26 23.98 0.54
CA GLY A 629 -18.98 25.01 1.29
C GLY A 629 -18.14 26.22 1.72
N GLY A 630 -16.84 26.26 1.37
CA GLY A 630 -15.96 27.41 1.66
C GLY A 630 -15.00 27.21 2.83
N CYS A 631 -14.94 26.03 3.44
CA CYS A 631 -13.86 25.72 4.37
C CYS A 631 -12.53 25.65 3.61
N THR A 632 -11.49 26.32 4.11
CA THR A 632 -10.15 26.34 3.51
C THR A 632 -9.04 25.92 4.45
N LEU A 633 -9.37 25.49 5.67
CA LEU A 633 -8.42 25.01 6.66
C LEU A 633 -8.83 23.62 7.14
N ILE A 634 -7.93 22.65 7.00
CA ILE A 634 -8.08 21.29 7.51
C ILE A 634 -7.06 21.08 8.62
N ASP A 635 -7.49 20.48 9.73
CA ASP A 635 -6.67 20.17 10.89
C ASP A 635 -6.76 18.67 11.22
N THR A 636 -5.68 17.93 10.97
CA THR A 636 -5.60 16.47 11.13
C THR A 636 -4.36 16.06 11.93
N SER A 637 -4.12 14.78 12.20
CA SER A 637 -3.00 14.32 13.05
C SER A 637 -2.64 12.87 12.78
N THR A 638 -1.37 12.49 12.96
CA THR A 638 -0.93 11.09 12.78
C THR A 638 -1.55 10.10 13.76
N ASN A 639 -2.06 10.57 14.90
CA ASN A 639 -2.70 9.74 15.92
C ASN A 639 -4.23 9.74 15.87
N TYR A 640 -4.85 10.57 15.03
CA TYR A 640 -6.29 10.52 14.87
C TYR A 640 -6.61 9.29 14.05
N THR A 641 -7.27 8.32 14.70
CA THR A 641 -7.66 7.02 14.13
C THR A 641 -6.46 6.31 13.47
N ASP A 642 -5.32 6.28 14.17
CA ASP A 642 -4.04 5.70 13.68
C ASP A 642 -3.62 6.16 12.27
N GLY A 643 -3.95 7.42 11.92
CA GLY A 643 -3.61 8.04 10.65
C GLY A 643 -4.67 7.89 9.55
N GLU A 644 -5.81 7.24 9.80
CA GLU A 644 -6.95 7.15 8.87
C GLU A 644 -7.47 8.54 8.47
N SER A 645 -7.53 9.46 9.43
CA SER A 645 -7.88 10.86 9.17
C SER A 645 -6.99 11.52 8.09
N GLU A 646 -5.68 11.27 8.09
CA GLU A 646 -4.75 11.78 7.09
C GLU A 646 -4.99 11.12 5.72
N ARG A 647 -5.29 9.82 5.69
CA ARG A 647 -5.64 9.10 4.46
C ARG A 647 -6.93 9.63 3.85
N LEU A 648 -7.96 9.89 4.67
CA LEU A 648 -9.20 10.49 4.21
C LEU A 648 -8.93 11.85 3.56
N VAL A 649 -8.25 12.74 4.29
CA VAL A 649 -7.89 14.09 3.80
C VAL A 649 -7.11 14.00 2.49
N GLY A 650 -6.11 13.11 2.44
CA GLY A 650 -5.32 12.89 1.24
C GLY A 650 -6.15 12.45 0.04
N SER A 651 -7.08 11.51 0.23
CA SER A 651 -7.94 10.99 -0.84
C SER A 651 -8.97 12.02 -1.33
N VAL A 652 -9.61 12.78 -0.42
CA VAL A 652 -10.63 13.78 -0.78
C VAL A 652 -9.99 14.96 -1.52
N LEU A 653 -8.83 15.42 -1.06
CA LEU A 653 -8.09 16.47 -1.77
C LEU A 653 -7.65 15.99 -3.16
N ALA A 654 -7.21 14.73 -3.31
CA ALA A 654 -6.87 14.16 -4.63
C ALA A 654 -8.05 14.26 -5.60
N GLN A 655 -9.21 13.82 -5.13
CA GLN A 655 -10.43 13.75 -5.91
C GLN A 655 -10.88 15.15 -6.36
N LEU A 656 -10.91 16.13 -5.45
CA LEU A 656 -11.39 17.47 -5.75
C LEU A 656 -10.41 18.31 -6.57
N ASP A 657 -9.10 18.08 -6.40
CA ASP A 657 -8.04 18.73 -7.21
C ASP A 657 -8.06 18.18 -8.64
N HIS A 658 -8.13 16.86 -8.81
CA HIS A 658 -8.24 16.23 -10.13
C HIS A 658 -9.53 16.62 -10.87
N GLY A 659 -10.65 16.76 -10.15
CA GLY A 659 -11.91 17.25 -10.68
C GLY A 659 -11.93 18.76 -10.98
N GLY A 660 -10.86 19.50 -10.65
CA GLY A 660 -10.78 20.96 -10.81
C GLY A 660 -11.73 21.75 -9.89
N GLN A 661 -12.35 21.10 -8.90
CA GLN A 661 -13.35 21.70 -8.00
C GLN A 661 -12.67 22.46 -6.86
N VAL A 662 -11.60 21.89 -6.30
CA VAL A 662 -10.83 22.50 -5.22
C VAL A 662 -9.33 22.27 -5.49
N PRO A 663 -8.68 23.22 -6.19
CA PRO A 663 -7.25 23.13 -6.44
C PRO A 663 -6.42 23.06 -5.16
N ARG A 664 -5.36 22.25 -5.14
CA ARG A 664 -4.48 22.06 -3.96
C ARG A 664 -4.00 23.37 -3.33
N GLY A 665 -3.67 24.37 -4.16
CA GLY A 665 -3.15 25.66 -3.69
C GLY A 665 -4.16 26.56 -2.96
N GLU A 666 -5.44 26.17 -2.90
CA GLU A 666 -6.50 26.96 -2.25
C GLU A 666 -6.85 26.49 -0.82
N VAL A 667 -6.30 25.36 -0.36
CA VAL A 667 -6.63 24.76 0.93
C VAL A 667 -5.38 24.62 1.77
N VAL A 668 -5.46 25.02 3.04
CA VAL A 668 -4.39 24.87 4.02
C VAL A 668 -4.59 23.58 4.81
N VAL A 669 -3.57 22.72 4.83
CA VAL A 669 -3.54 21.47 5.59
C VAL A 669 -2.57 21.58 6.75
N VAL A 670 -3.11 21.45 7.96
CA VAL A 670 -2.36 21.38 9.21
C VAL A 670 -2.36 19.92 9.68
N SER A 671 -1.18 19.34 9.90
CA SER A 671 -1.05 18.05 10.59
C SER A 671 -0.16 18.17 11.82
N LYS A 672 -0.31 17.24 12.76
CA LYS A 672 0.53 17.19 13.98
C LYS A 672 1.22 15.84 14.13
N ILE A 673 2.43 15.90 14.68
CA ILE A 673 3.28 14.74 14.97
C ILE A 673 3.79 14.80 16.42
N GLY A 674 4.11 13.65 17.00
CA GLY A 674 4.72 13.55 18.33
C GLY A 674 4.14 12.46 19.25
N TYR A 675 2.93 11.95 18.93
CA TYR A 675 2.37 10.80 19.62
C TYR A 675 2.99 9.48 19.14
N VAL A 676 3.17 8.56 20.08
CA VAL A 676 3.66 7.20 19.85
C VAL A 676 2.57 6.24 20.32
N GLN A 677 1.70 5.86 19.37
CA GLN A 677 0.53 4.99 19.54
C GLN A 677 0.46 4.01 18.36
N GLY A 678 -0.42 3.01 18.44
CA GLY A 678 -0.63 2.05 17.35
C GLY A 678 0.67 1.42 16.86
N GLN A 679 0.89 1.46 15.54
CA GLN A 679 2.11 0.92 14.91
C GLN A 679 3.41 1.59 15.41
N ASN A 680 3.37 2.90 15.72
CA ASN A 680 4.55 3.60 16.24
C ASN A 680 4.93 3.14 17.64
N LEU A 681 3.94 2.74 18.45
CA LEU A 681 4.20 2.17 19.77
C LEU A 681 4.82 0.77 19.68
N VAL A 682 4.38 -0.03 18.71
CA VAL A 682 5.00 -1.34 18.42
C VAL A 682 6.48 -1.14 18.06
N LEU A 683 6.77 -0.25 17.10
CA LEU A 683 8.13 0.08 16.68
C LEU A 683 8.98 0.61 17.86
N ALA A 684 8.44 1.52 18.67
CA ALA A 684 9.16 2.08 19.80
C ALA A 684 9.51 1.01 20.86
N ARG A 685 8.58 0.07 21.12
CA ARG A 685 8.81 -1.08 22.02
C ARG A 685 9.85 -2.04 21.46
N GLU A 686 9.81 -2.33 20.16
CA GLU A 686 10.79 -3.19 19.49
C GLU A 686 12.20 -2.57 19.54
N ARG A 687 12.31 -1.26 19.29
CA ARG A 687 13.58 -0.53 19.40
C ARG A 687 14.13 -0.50 20.82
N GLU A 688 13.26 -0.35 21.82
CA GLU A 688 13.64 -0.48 23.23
C GLU A 688 14.15 -1.90 23.56
N ALA A 689 13.43 -2.93 23.11
CA ALA A 689 13.84 -4.32 23.29
C ALA A 689 15.18 -4.65 22.60
N ALA A 690 15.47 -4.00 21.48
CA ALA A 690 16.73 -4.09 20.76
C ALA A 690 17.87 -3.20 21.35
N GLY A 691 17.64 -2.52 22.47
CA GLY A 691 18.64 -1.66 23.11
C GLY A 691 18.94 -0.34 22.38
N LYS A 692 18.09 0.06 21.44
CA LYS A 692 18.23 1.29 20.62
C LYS A 692 16.97 2.19 20.72
N PRO A 693 16.53 2.60 21.92
CA PRO A 693 15.35 3.44 22.09
C PRO A 693 15.47 4.77 21.33
N PHE A 694 14.35 5.32 20.89
CA PHE A 694 14.32 6.72 20.46
C PHE A 694 14.71 7.61 21.66
N PRO A 695 15.59 8.60 21.46
CA PRO A 695 15.93 9.52 22.53
C PRO A 695 14.72 10.30 23.02
N ASP A 696 14.76 10.67 24.30
CA ASP A 696 13.74 11.47 24.99
C ASP A 696 12.29 10.94 24.92
N MET A 697 12.12 9.62 24.85
CA MET A 697 10.81 8.98 24.90
C MET A 697 10.10 9.24 26.23
N VAL A 698 8.88 9.76 26.17
CA VAL A 698 8.01 10.05 27.33
C VAL A 698 6.89 9.02 27.39
N LYS A 699 6.90 8.19 28.43
CA LYS A 699 5.91 7.11 28.63
C LYS A 699 4.78 7.58 29.53
N TYR A 700 3.91 8.42 28.97
CA TYR A 700 2.83 9.03 29.75
C TYR A 700 1.86 8.00 30.32
N MET A 701 1.33 7.07 29.51
CA MET A 701 0.42 6.02 29.97
C MET A 701 0.55 4.75 29.13
N GLU A 702 -0.02 3.65 29.61
CA GLU A 702 -0.06 2.40 28.87
C GLU A 702 -0.82 2.59 27.55
N GLY A 703 -0.22 2.17 26.43
CA GLY A 703 -0.79 2.38 25.10
C GLY A 703 -0.56 3.76 24.47
N CYS A 704 0.05 4.72 25.18
CA CYS A 704 0.29 6.07 24.66
C CYS A 704 1.60 6.68 25.18
N TRP A 705 2.62 6.70 24.31
CA TRP A 705 3.90 7.37 24.55
C TRP A 705 3.99 8.66 23.72
N HIS A 706 5.04 9.45 23.92
CA HIS A 706 5.27 10.72 23.26
C HIS A 706 6.75 10.95 23.01
N CYS A 707 7.10 11.44 21.82
CA CYS A 707 8.48 11.76 21.45
C CYS A 707 8.52 12.92 20.45
N ILE A 708 9.39 13.90 20.70
CA ILE A 708 9.66 15.02 19.79
C ILE A 708 11.12 15.09 19.35
N HIS A 709 11.87 14.00 19.53
CA HIS A 709 13.25 13.95 19.09
C HIS A 709 13.31 13.92 17.55
N PRO A 710 14.26 14.63 16.90
CA PRO A 710 14.37 14.69 15.44
C PRO A 710 14.35 13.33 14.73
N GLU A 711 14.99 12.31 15.32
CA GLU A 711 15.00 10.95 14.76
C GLU A 711 13.58 10.36 14.60
N PHE A 712 12.72 10.57 15.59
CA PHE A 712 11.33 10.12 15.54
C PHE A 712 10.48 11.01 14.62
N LEU A 713 10.67 12.33 14.70
CA LEU A 713 9.91 13.29 13.89
C LEU A 713 10.14 13.11 12.38
N LYS A 714 11.35 12.73 11.96
CA LYS A 714 11.68 12.43 10.55
C LYS A 714 10.86 11.28 9.98
N ASP A 715 10.72 10.19 10.73
CA ASP A 715 9.88 9.05 10.34
C ASP A 715 8.40 9.47 10.29
N GLN A 716 7.92 10.16 11.33
CA GLN A 716 6.52 10.60 11.42
C GLN A 716 6.12 11.53 10.27
N LEU A 717 6.92 12.53 9.95
CA LEU A 717 6.64 13.47 8.86
C LEU A 717 6.59 12.74 7.50
N SER A 718 7.49 11.78 7.28
CA SER A 718 7.53 11.02 6.03
C SER A 718 6.27 10.20 5.78
N ARG A 719 5.78 9.53 6.83
CA ARG A 719 4.52 8.77 6.78
C ARG A 719 3.29 9.68 6.68
N SER A 720 3.31 10.83 7.36
CA SER A 720 2.24 11.83 7.29
C SER A 720 2.07 12.36 5.86
N LEU A 721 3.17 12.75 5.19
CA LEU A 721 3.16 13.19 3.79
C LEU A 721 2.67 12.10 2.82
N GLU A 722 3.01 10.84 3.08
CA GLU A 722 2.53 9.69 2.31
C GLU A 722 1.01 9.50 2.47
N ARG A 723 0.49 9.46 3.70
CA ARG A 723 -0.96 9.34 3.96
C ARG A 723 -1.76 10.51 3.40
N LEU A 724 -1.25 11.74 3.57
CA LEU A 724 -1.86 12.95 3.03
C LEU A 724 -1.71 13.06 1.50
N GLN A 725 -0.82 12.28 0.89
CA GLN A 725 -0.48 12.35 -0.53
C GLN A 725 0.00 13.76 -0.93
N LEU A 726 0.90 14.35 -0.13
CA LEU A 726 1.44 15.70 -0.32
C LEU A 726 2.96 15.66 -0.40
N GLU A 727 3.57 16.46 -1.27
CA GLU A 727 5.02 16.73 -1.23
C GLU A 727 5.37 17.70 -0.11
N THR A 728 4.52 18.72 0.08
CA THR A 728 4.67 19.75 1.10
C THR A 728 3.45 19.82 2.00
N LEU A 729 3.67 19.71 3.31
CA LEU A 729 2.67 20.01 4.34
C LEU A 729 2.65 21.52 4.62
N ASP A 730 1.48 22.16 4.63
CA ASP A 730 1.40 23.63 4.80
C ASP A 730 1.83 24.03 6.21
N VAL A 731 1.37 23.30 7.23
CA VAL A 731 1.75 23.53 8.63
C VAL A 731 1.96 22.20 9.36
N CYS A 732 3.12 22.01 9.96
CA CYS A 732 3.41 20.89 10.86
C CYS A 732 3.43 21.34 12.32
N LEU A 733 2.61 20.76 13.19
CA LEU A 733 2.61 21.09 14.62
C LEU A 733 3.25 19.96 15.45
N LEU A 734 4.00 20.32 16.49
CA LEU A 734 4.30 19.38 17.58
C LEU A 734 3.04 19.19 18.41
N HIS A 735 2.61 17.94 18.57
CA HIS A 735 1.36 17.61 19.24
C HIS A 735 1.59 17.42 20.75
N ASN A 736 1.06 18.34 21.56
CA ASN A 736 1.04 18.32 23.03
C ASN A 736 2.40 17.97 23.66
N PRO A 737 3.47 18.73 23.36
CA PRO A 737 4.80 18.46 23.90
C PRO A 737 4.85 18.53 25.44
N GLU A 738 3.89 19.23 26.07
CA GLU A 738 3.77 19.36 27.53
C GLU A 738 3.62 18.04 28.31
N TYR A 739 3.33 16.90 27.66
CA TYR A 739 3.32 15.60 28.37
C TYR A 739 4.64 15.24 29.03
N PHE A 740 5.73 15.87 28.60
CA PHE A 740 6.98 15.86 29.33
C PHE A 740 6.85 16.33 30.78
N PHE A 741 6.10 17.40 31.05
CA PHE A 741 5.84 17.90 32.40
C PHE A 741 4.96 16.94 33.20
N SER A 742 3.92 16.37 32.57
CA SER A 742 3.04 15.42 33.23
C SER A 742 3.78 14.15 33.67
N ASP A 743 4.74 13.65 32.85
CA ASP A 743 5.62 12.53 33.23
C ASP A 743 6.59 12.93 34.36
N ALA A 744 7.24 14.08 34.27
CA ALA A 744 8.15 14.56 35.32
C ALA A 744 7.45 14.73 36.68
N LYS A 745 6.21 15.26 36.67
CA LYS A 745 5.34 15.37 37.85
C LYS A 745 4.96 14.01 38.42
N ARG A 746 4.61 13.03 37.58
CA ARG A 746 4.31 11.65 37.99
C ARG A 746 5.52 10.96 38.63
N ARG A 747 6.73 11.17 38.08
CA ARG A 747 7.98 10.58 38.59
C ARG A 747 8.56 11.31 39.80
N ARG A 748 8.07 12.52 40.13
CA ARG A 748 8.57 13.41 41.20
C ARG A 748 10.07 13.71 41.05
N THR A 749 10.54 13.94 39.82
CA THR A 749 11.96 14.10 39.50
C THR A 749 12.34 15.55 39.21
N GLY A 750 13.42 16.06 39.83
CA GLY A 750 14.09 17.33 39.48
C GLY A 750 13.48 18.62 40.05
N HIS A 751 14.23 19.72 39.95
CA HIS A 751 13.71 21.06 40.24
C HIS A 751 12.91 21.58 39.03
N ILE A 752 11.77 22.24 39.27
CA ILE A 752 10.83 22.63 38.20
C ILE A 752 11.44 23.54 37.12
N GLU A 753 12.39 24.40 37.50
CA GLU A 753 13.12 25.28 36.57
C GLU A 753 14.01 24.48 35.62
N GLU A 754 14.75 23.48 36.13
CA GLU A 754 15.61 22.60 35.32
C GLU A 754 14.79 21.78 34.31
N ILE A 755 13.63 21.27 34.74
CA ILE A 755 12.70 20.52 33.88
C ILE A 755 12.17 21.43 32.76
N ARG A 756 11.81 22.69 33.09
CA ARG A 756 11.38 23.67 32.09
C ARG A 756 12.49 23.99 31.10
N ASP A 757 13.73 24.18 31.55
CA ASP A 757 14.85 24.44 30.65
C ASP A 757 15.20 23.22 29.78
N GLN A 758 15.07 22.01 30.30
CA GLN A 758 15.17 20.79 29.50
C GLN A 758 14.07 20.72 28.43
N PHE A 759 12.82 21.02 28.79
CA PHE A 759 11.70 21.06 27.84
C PHE A 759 11.95 22.02 26.67
N TYR A 760 12.35 23.26 26.95
CA TYR A 760 12.60 24.23 25.87
C TYR A 760 13.84 23.90 25.04
N ARG A 761 14.88 23.27 25.62
CA ARG A 761 16.01 22.74 24.82
C ARG A 761 15.56 21.67 23.82
N ARG A 762 14.68 20.76 24.25
CA ARG A 762 14.11 19.73 23.36
C ARG A 762 13.25 20.36 22.25
N LEU A 763 12.47 21.39 22.58
CA LEU A 763 11.74 22.17 21.57
C LEU A 763 12.67 22.85 20.57
N THR A 764 13.77 23.48 21.02
CA THR A 764 14.76 24.08 20.11
C THR A 764 15.32 23.04 19.14
N GLN A 765 15.63 21.83 19.59
CA GLN A 765 16.11 20.76 18.72
C GLN A 765 15.05 20.30 17.71
N ALA A 766 13.80 20.13 18.15
CA ALA A 766 12.69 19.78 17.27
C ALA A 766 12.44 20.88 16.21
N PHE A 767 12.53 22.15 16.59
CA PHE A 767 12.40 23.27 15.66
C PHE A 767 13.58 23.38 14.70
N ALA A 768 14.81 23.11 15.15
CA ALA A 768 15.96 23.05 14.26
C ALA A 768 15.77 21.97 13.17
N PHE A 769 15.22 20.81 13.55
CA PHE A 769 14.81 19.80 12.58
C PHE A 769 13.72 20.33 11.62
N PHE A 770 12.68 20.99 12.11
CA PHE A 770 11.67 21.59 11.24
C PHE A 770 12.24 22.62 10.26
N GLU A 771 13.20 23.45 10.66
CA GLU A 771 13.87 24.37 9.72
C GLU A 771 14.60 23.62 8.60
N THR A 772 15.20 22.45 8.88
CA THR A 772 15.78 21.60 7.82
C THR A 772 14.73 21.07 6.85
N GLU A 773 13.55 20.70 7.35
CA GLU A 773 12.45 20.22 6.51
C GLU A 773 11.75 21.36 5.74
N VAL A 774 11.78 22.60 6.26
CA VAL A 774 11.38 23.80 5.50
C VAL A 774 12.34 24.04 4.34
N ALA A 775 13.65 23.99 4.60
CA ALA A 775 14.66 24.15 3.57
C ALA A 775 14.56 23.05 2.48
N ALA A 776 14.17 21.83 2.87
CA ALA A 776 13.89 20.73 1.96
C ALA A 776 12.53 20.86 1.22
N GLY A 777 11.72 21.89 1.53
CA GLY A 777 10.41 22.11 0.93
C GLY A 777 9.33 21.12 1.37
N ARG A 778 9.59 20.30 2.40
CA ARG A 778 8.65 19.27 2.90
C ARG A 778 7.59 19.81 3.84
N ILE A 779 7.89 20.91 4.51
CA ILE A 779 6.91 21.70 5.28
C ILE A 779 7.03 23.18 4.90
N ALA A 780 5.95 23.95 4.96
CA ALA A 780 6.01 25.40 4.70
C ALA A 780 6.14 26.23 5.98
N TRP A 781 5.39 25.84 7.02
CA TRP A 781 5.41 26.47 8.33
C TRP A 781 5.34 25.41 9.43
N TYR A 782 5.69 25.79 10.65
CA TYR A 782 5.52 24.90 11.80
C TYR A 782 4.98 25.62 13.03
N GLY A 783 4.64 24.83 14.05
CA GLY A 783 3.99 25.31 15.25
C GLY A 783 3.90 24.29 16.37
N VAL A 784 3.08 24.61 17.37
CA VAL A 784 2.80 23.72 18.50
C VAL A 784 1.29 23.67 18.76
N SER A 785 0.76 22.47 19.00
CA SER A 785 -0.53 22.28 19.67
C SER A 785 -0.27 22.05 21.14
N SER A 786 -0.78 22.92 22.02
CA SER A 786 -0.60 22.80 23.46
C SER A 786 -1.87 23.11 24.22
N ASN A 787 -2.24 22.22 25.14
CA ASN A 787 -3.37 22.43 26.04
C ASN A 787 -3.01 23.38 27.19
N THR A 788 -1.73 23.45 27.57
CA THR A 788 -1.27 24.19 28.74
C THR A 788 -0.62 25.54 28.42
N ALA A 789 -0.57 25.92 27.14
CA ALA A 789 -0.14 27.27 26.71
C ALA A 789 -1.11 28.37 27.15
N VAL A 790 -2.27 28.00 27.70
CA VAL A 790 -3.30 28.88 28.24
C VAL A 790 -3.56 28.66 29.73
N SER A 791 -2.75 27.80 30.38
CA SER A 791 -2.81 27.55 31.82
C SER A 791 -2.25 28.75 32.62
N PRO A 792 -2.68 28.91 33.89
CA PRO A 792 -2.08 29.88 34.81
C PRO A 792 -0.55 29.72 34.94
N PRO A 793 0.23 30.80 35.08
CA PRO A 793 1.70 30.73 35.17
C PRO A 793 2.24 29.86 36.31
N ASP A 794 1.48 29.72 37.39
CA ASP A 794 1.78 28.92 38.58
C ASP A 794 1.44 27.44 38.43
N ASP A 795 0.77 27.04 37.34
CA ASP A 795 0.58 25.63 36.99
C ASP A 795 1.95 25.00 36.61
N ALA A 796 2.26 23.88 37.25
CA ALA A 796 3.50 23.16 37.04
C ALA A 796 3.65 22.65 35.59
N GLU A 797 2.54 22.43 34.89
CA GLU A 797 2.50 21.96 33.50
C GLU A 797 2.33 23.09 32.48
N ALA A 798 2.24 24.35 32.92
CA ALA A 798 2.06 25.51 32.04
C ALA A 798 3.24 25.69 31.08
N THR A 799 2.90 25.87 29.80
CA THR A 799 3.84 26.25 28.76
C THR A 799 3.68 27.73 28.41
N SER A 800 4.71 28.34 27.83
CA SER A 800 4.77 29.76 27.51
C SER A 800 5.00 29.94 26.01
N ALA A 801 4.05 30.58 25.33
CA ALA A 801 4.14 30.81 23.90
C ALA A 801 5.33 31.71 23.52
N SER A 802 5.66 32.72 24.34
CA SER A 802 6.87 33.53 24.17
C SER A 802 8.16 32.70 24.24
N ARG A 803 8.26 31.75 25.18
CA ARG A 803 9.44 30.86 25.28
C ARG A 803 9.51 29.87 24.13
N MET A 804 8.36 29.43 23.57
CA MET A 804 8.34 28.65 22.33
C MET A 804 8.90 29.45 21.15
N LEU A 805 8.54 30.73 21.05
CA LEU A 805 9.10 31.61 20.02
C LEU A 805 10.60 31.85 20.22
N GLU A 806 11.06 32.07 21.45
CA GLU A 806 12.50 32.14 21.76
C GLU A 806 13.23 30.87 21.31
N ALA A 807 12.65 29.68 21.56
CA ALA A 807 13.20 28.41 21.11
C ALA A 807 13.25 28.32 19.57
N ALA A 808 12.24 28.84 18.86
CA ALA A 808 12.22 28.88 17.40
C ALA A 808 13.26 29.86 16.83
N VAL A 809 13.40 31.04 17.43
CA VAL A 809 14.44 32.02 17.06
C VAL A 809 15.83 31.45 17.31
N ALA A 810 16.04 30.71 18.41
CA ALA A 810 17.30 30.04 18.69
C ALA A 810 17.61 28.93 17.65
N ALA A 811 16.58 28.30 17.08
CA ALA A 811 16.73 27.24 16.09
C ALA A 811 16.96 27.75 14.65
N GLY A 812 16.18 28.75 14.21
CA GLY A 812 16.15 29.23 12.81
C GLY A 812 16.60 30.68 12.62
N GLY A 813 17.00 31.38 13.68
CA GLY A 813 17.33 32.81 13.64
C GLY A 813 16.11 33.70 13.36
N PRO A 814 16.32 34.97 12.94
CA PRO A 814 15.23 35.89 12.61
C PRO A 814 14.32 35.44 11.46
N GLY A 815 14.81 34.52 10.62
CA GLY A 815 14.08 33.96 9.47
C GLY A 815 13.25 32.72 9.79
N HIS A 816 13.08 32.37 11.07
CA HIS A 816 12.38 31.14 11.47
C HIS A 816 10.94 31.05 10.94
N HIS A 817 10.43 29.82 10.81
CA HIS A 817 9.11 29.50 10.22
C HIS A 817 8.03 29.10 11.22
N PHE A 818 8.27 29.27 12.53
CA PHE A 818 7.23 29.15 13.56
C PHE A 818 6.12 30.19 13.37
N ARG A 819 4.91 29.75 12.97
CA ARG A 819 3.78 30.66 12.64
C ARG A 819 2.42 30.24 13.18
N VAL A 820 2.29 29.07 13.82
CA VAL A 820 0.99 28.58 14.27
C VAL A 820 1.05 28.06 15.71
N LEU A 821 0.06 28.43 16.51
CA LEU A 821 -0.17 27.92 17.86
C LEU A 821 -1.61 27.40 17.93
N GLN A 822 -1.79 26.15 18.34
CA GLN A 822 -3.11 25.56 18.55
C GLN A 822 -3.38 25.40 20.06
N VAL A 823 -4.50 25.94 20.56
CA VAL A 823 -4.87 25.96 21.99
C VAL A 823 -6.36 25.69 22.20
N PRO A 824 -6.79 25.21 23.38
CA PRO A 824 -8.20 25.12 23.72
C PRO A 824 -8.82 26.51 23.90
N LEU A 825 -9.98 26.73 23.28
CA LEU A 825 -10.85 27.88 23.54
C LEU A 825 -12.31 27.50 23.29
N ASN A 826 -13.13 27.65 24.33
CA ASN A 826 -14.59 27.62 24.23
C ASN A 826 -15.20 28.62 25.23
N LEU A 827 -16.52 28.66 25.34
CA LEU A 827 -17.21 29.63 26.20
C LEU A 827 -16.81 29.54 27.68
N PHE A 828 -16.30 28.39 28.12
CA PHE A 828 -15.88 28.19 29.49
C PHE A 828 -14.36 28.17 29.65
N GLU A 829 -13.64 27.46 28.77
CA GLU A 829 -12.19 27.42 28.71
C GLU A 829 -11.65 28.66 28.00
N SER A 830 -11.86 29.83 28.62
CA SER A 830 -11.54 31.15 28.06
C SER A 830 -10.07 31.56 28.22
N GLY A 831 -9.19 30.63 28.61
CA GLY A 831 -7.79 30.88 28.95
C GLY A 831 -7.03 31.64 27.85
N ALA A 832 -7.19 31.24 26.58
CA ALA A 832 -6.50 31.91 25.47
C ALA A 832 -6.81 33.42 25.38
N ALA A 833 -8.02 33.83 25.78
CA ALA A 833 -8.52 35.20 25.69
C ALA A 833 -8.41 35.99 27.02
N ARG A 834 -8.14 35.33 28.14
CA ARG A 834 -8.23 35.94 29.47
C ARG A 834 -7.05 35.65 30.39
N GLN A 835 -6.42 34.49 30.25
CA GLN A 835 -5.30 34.11 31.09
C GLN A 835 -4.05 34.79 30.56
N VAL A 836 -3.51 35.69 31.37
CA VAL A 836 -2.24 36.33 31.11
C VAL A 836 -1.15 35.38 31.58
N ASN A 837 -0.34 34.87 30.65
CA ASN A 837 0.69 33.86 30.94
C ASN A 837 1.89 33.86 29.98
N THR A 838 1.91 34.78 29.02
CA THR A 838 2.92 34.82 27.96
C THR A 838 3.32 36.26 27.65
N GLY A 839 4.40 36.43 26.87
CA GLY A 839 4.98 37.74 26.56
C GLY A 839 5.90 38.27 27.68
N PRO A 840 6.50 39.46 27.48
CA PRO A 840 7.38 40.07 28.48
C PRO A 840 6.68 40.20 29.84
N GLU A 841 7.33 39.72 30.90
CA GLU A 841 6.80 39.69 32.28
C GLU A 841 5.45 38.96 32.45
N ALA A 842 5.09 38.05 31.52
CA ALA A 842 3.80 37.37 31.50
C ALA A 842 2.61 38.35 31.52
N SER A 843 2.70 39.41 30.70
CA SER A 843 1.72 40.52 30.64
C SER A 843 0.67 40.41 29.53
N ARG A 844 0.70 39.36 28.70
CA ARG A 844 -0.25 39.14 27.60
C ARG A 844 -0.96 37.79 27.67
N THR A 845 -2.16 37.75 27.10
CA THR A 845 -2.86 36.50 26.78
C THR A 845 -2.27 35.85 25.52
N ALA A 846 -2.57 34.57 25.29
CA ALA A 846 -2.09 33.86 24.09
C ALA A 846 -2.56 34.53 22.78
N LEU A 847 -3.79 35.04 22.75
CA LEU A 847 -4.34 35.74 21.57
C LEU A 847 -3.66 37.09 21.31
N GLU A 848 -3.50 37.93 22.34
CA GLU A 848 -2.80 39.23 22.21
C GLU A 848 -1.33 39.04 21.81
N TRP A 849 -0.68 38.04 22.38
CA TRP A 849 0.68 37.67 22.03
C TRP A 849 0.78 37.20 20.57
N GLY A 850 -0.12 36.32 20.13
CA GLY A 850 -0.13 35.78 18.77
C GLY A 850 -0.23 36.89 17.71
N VAL A 851 -1.14 37.85 17.91
CA VAL A 851 -1.27 39.03 17.04
C VAL A 851 0.03 39.83 16.98
N GLY A 852 0.64 40.13 18.13
CA GLY A 852 1.89 40.91 18.18
C GLY A 852 3.11 40.17 17.61
N ALA A 853 3.12 38.84 17.66
CA ALA A 853 4.21 37.99 17.19
C ALA A 853 4.03 37.50 15.73
N GLY A 854 2.90 37.81 15.08
CA GLY A 854 2.58 37.27 13.76
C GLY A 854 2.30 35.75 13.75
N VAL A 855 1.93 35.19 14.90
CA VAL A 855 1.61 33.76 15.08
C VAL A 855 0.09 33.59 15.07
N ALA A 856 -0.42 32.75 14.16
CA ALA A 856 -1.83 32.42 14.09
C ALA A 856 -2.24 31.54 15.28
N VAL A 857 -3.31 31.91 15.99
CA VAL A 857 -3.87 31.08 17.06
C VAL A 857 -5.08 30.31 16.55
N LEU A 858 -4.92 28.99 16.39
CA LEU A 858 -6.00 28.07 16.06
C LEU A 858 -6.64 27.56 17.35
N THR A 859 -7.96 27.48 17.41
CA THR A 859 -8.65 27.04 18.63
C THR A 859 -9.31 25.69 18.45
N ASN A 860 -9.04 24.74 19.34
CA ASN A 860 -9.70 23.44 19.34
C ASN A 860 -10.74 23.32 20.47
N ARG A 861 -11.51 22.21 20.44
CA ARG A 861 -12.61 21.92 21.38
C ARG A 861 -13.70 23.02 21.44
N PRO A 862 -14.11 23.62 20.31
CA PRO A 862 -14.99 24.79 20.33
C PRO A 862 -16.34 24.52 21.01
N LEU A 863 -16.82 23.28 20.95
CA LEU A 863 -18.14 22.87 21.44
C LEU A 863 -18.11 21.81 22.54
N ASN A 864 -16.92 21.46 23.03
CA ASN A 864 -16.71 20.48 24.11
C ASN A 864 -15.99 21.20 25.25
N ALA A 865 -16.76 21.66 26.24
CA ALA A 865 -16.23 22.46 27.32
C ALA A 865 -16.09 21.66 28.62
N TYR A 866 -14.97 21.78 29.32
CA TYR A 866 -14.81 21.17 30.64
C TYR A 866 -15.12 22.15 31.77
N ALA A 867 -16.05 21.76 32.65
CA ALA A 867 -16.56 22.53 33.78
C ALA A 867 -16.60 21.72 35.07
N ASP A 868 -15.77 22.09 36.04
CA ASP A 868 -15.74 21.46 37.38
C ASP A 868 -15.63 19.93 37.30
N GLY A 869 -14.78 19.46 36.37
CA GLY A 869 -14.59 18.03 36.08
C GLY A 869 -15.65 17.38 35.20
N THR A 870 -16.69 18.12 34.76
CA THR A 870 -17.79 17.63 33.93
C THR A 870 -17.70 18.17 32.50
N LEU A 871 -17.95 17.32 31.50
CA LEU A 871 -18.04 17.75 30.10
C LEU A 871 -19.41 18.38 29.80
N ILE A 872 -19.41 19.59 29.24
CA ILE A 872 -20.60 20.29 28.76
C ILE A 872 -20.49 20.42 27.24
N ARG A 873 -21.45 19.84 26.52
CA ARG A 873 -21.61 20.00 25.07
C ARG A 873 -22.31 21.33 24.77
N LEU A 874 -21.65 22.23 24.06
CA LEU A 874 -22.21 23.52 23.65
C LEU A 874 -23.05 23.39 22.37
N ALA A 875 -23.98 22.44 22.35
CA ALA A 875 -24.90 22.22 21.24
C ALA A 875 -26.29 21.90 21.79
N ASP A 876 -27.32 22.08 20.96
CA ASP A 876 -28.67 21.65 21.32
C ASP A 876 -28.76 20.12 21.28
N VAL A 877 -29.54 19.56 22.20
CA VAL A 877 -29.77 18.12 22.27
C VAL A 877 -31.15 17.84 21.67
N PRO A 878 -31.23 17.15 20.52
CA PRO A 878 -32.53 16.80 19.96
C PRO A 878 -33.27 15.88 20.94
N LEU A 879 -34.54 16.19 21.21
CA LEU A 879 -35.42 15.42 22.08
C LEU A 879 -36.55 14.74 21.27
N ASP A 880 -36.43 14.66 19.96
CA ASP A 880 -37.50 14.20 19.06
C ASP A 880 -37.94 12.75 19.36
N ASP A 881 -37.04 11.91 19.89
CA ASP A 881 -37.33 10.53 20.34
C ASP A 881 -37.81 10.42 21.81
N ALA A 882 -38.00 11.55 22.50
CA ALA A 882 -38.37 11.57 23.93
C ALA A 882 -39.88 11.49 24.18
N GLU A 883 -40.72 11.69 23.17
CA GLU A 883 -42.18 11.58 23.29
C GLU A 883 -42.58 10.09 23.36
N GLY A 884 -43.02 9.64 24.54
CA GLY A 884 -43.52 8.28 24.76
C GLY A 884 -42.50 7.29 25.33
N ALA A 885 -41.22 7.67 25.49
CA ALA A 885 -40.24 6.82 26.15
C ALA A 885 -40.55 6.67 27.66
N PRO A 886 -40.51 5.45 28.23
CA PRO A 886 -40.75 5.22 29.65
C PRO A 886 -39.64 5.87 30.50
N SER A 887 -39.93 6.14 31.77
CA SER A 887 -38.90 6.49 32.74
C SER A 887 -38.04 5.27 33.09
N PRO A 888 -36.77 5.47 33.51
CA PRO A 888 -35.94 4.37 33.99
C PRO A 888 -36.63 3.53 35.09
N ASP A 889 -37.38 4.18 35.99
CA ASP A 889 -38.12 3.49 37.06
C ASP A 889 -39.25 2.58 36.53
N GLU A 890 -39.84 2.90 35.37
CA GLU A 890 -40.86 2.07 34.71
C GLU A 890 -40.25 0.90 33.92
N ALA A 891 -39.08 1.10 33.30
CA ALA A 891 -38.43 0.07 32.48
C ALA A 891 -37.59 -0.92 33.30
N LEU A 892 -36.98 -0.49 34.41
CA LEU A 892 -36.10 -1.29 35.27
C LEU A 892 -36.74 -2.61 35.76
N PRO A 893 -37.99 -2.63 36.27
CA PRO A 893 -38.62 -3.86 36.77
C PRO A 893 -38.74 -4.95 35.71
N ARG A 894 -39.00 -4.57 34.45
CA ARG A 894 -39.17 -5.52 33.34
C ARG A 894 -37.86 -6.25 33.02
N VAL A 895 -36.75 -5.51 32.98
CA VAL A 895 -35.42 -6.09 32.78
C VAL A 895 -35.04 -6.96 33.96
N ALA A 896 -35.24 -6.50 35.20
CA ALA A 896 -34.91 -7.26 36.42
C ALA A 896 -35.62 -8.63 36.48
N VAL A 897 -36.89 -8.71 36.07
CA VAL A 897 -37.64 -9.98 36.01
C VAL A 897 -37.01 -10.95 35.00
N LEU A 898 -36.61 -10.46 33.82
CA LEU A 898 -35.97 -11.29 32.80
C LEU A 898 -34.56 -11.71 33.22
N GLU A 899 -33.79 -10.86 33.90
CA GLU A 899 -32.47 -11.22 34.44
C GLU A 899 -32.57 -12.29 35.55
N GLU A 900 -33.59 -12.23 36.41
CA GLU A 900 -33.88 -13.31 37.36
C GLU A 900 -34.31 -14.61 36.66
N GLU A 901 -35.13 -14.51 35.62
CA GLU A 901 -35.53 -15.66 34.81
C GLU A 901 -34.32 -16.34 34.15
N PHE A 902 -33.39 -15.56 33.60
CA PHE A 902 -32.13 -16.06 33.06
C PHE A 902 -31.36 -16.85 34.11
N ARG A 903 -31.16 -16.26 35.30
CA ARG A 903 -30.42 -16.90 36.40
C ARG A 903 -31.04 -18.23 36.80
N LEU A 904 -32.36 -18.31 36.91
CA LEU A 904 -33.07 -19.50 37.33
C LEU A 904 -33.12 -20.58 36.24
N LYS A 905 -33.41 -20.22 34.98
CA LYS A 905 -33.70 -21.18 33.91
C LYS A 905 -32.49 -21.58 33.07
N ILE A 906 -31.53 -20.67 32.89
CA ILE A 906 -30.37 -20.83 31.99
C ILE A 906 -29.08 -20.82 32.80
N GLY A 907 -28.81 -19.74 33.54
CA GLY A 907 -27.60 -19.53 34.33
C GLY A 907 -27.29 -20.67 35.30
N SER A 908 -28.31 -21.17 36.01
CA SER A 908 -28.19 -22.29 36.97
C SER A 908 -27.71 -23.62 36.35
N ARG A 909 -27.75 -23.75 35.02
CA ARG A 909 -27.43 -24.97 34.27
C ARG A 909 -26.15 -24.85 33.44
N LEU A 910 -25.55 -23.66 33.38
CA LEU A 910 -24.30 -23.39 32.67
C LEU A 910 -23.10 -23.81 33.51
N ARG A 911 -22.10 -24.42 32.87
CA ARG A 911 -20.78 -24.68 33.47
C ARG A 911 -19.77 -23.77 32.80
N VAL A 912 -19.03 -23.01 33.61
CA VAL A 912 -18.04 -22.03 33.12
C VAL A 912 -16.63 -22.49 33.50
N SER A 913 -15.65 -22.14 32.66
CA SER A 913 -14.24 -22.44 32.89
C SER A 913 -13.65 -21.62 34.05
N GLU A 914 -12.56 -22.11 34.66
CA GLU A 914 -11.88 -21.40 35.75
C GLU A 914 -11.40 -20.01 35.29
N GLY A 915 -11.81 -18.98 36.03
CA GLY A 915 -11.42 -17.57 35.79
C GLY A 915 -12.52 -16.69 35.19
N GLU A 916 -13.63 -17.25 34.71
CA GLU A 916 -14.78 -16.48 34.23
C GLU A 916 -15.77 -16.15 35.35
N PRO A 917 -16.42 -14.97 35.32
CA PRO A 917 -17.46 -14.63 36.30
C PRO A 917 -18.60 -15.65 36.24
N PRO A 918 -19.15 -16.08 37.39
CA PRO A 918 -20.20 -17.09 37.41
C PRO A 918 -21.43 -16.63 36.60
N PRO A 919 -22.22 -17.54 36.01
CA PRO A 919 -23.37 -17.17 35.17
C PRO A 919 -24.43 -16.35 35.93
N ALA A 920 -24.42 -16.43 37.26
CA ALA A 920 -25.25 -15.61 38.14
C ALA A 920 -24.87 -14.11 38.13
N GLU A 921 -23.69 -13.75 37.62
CA GLU A 921 -23.23 -12.37 37.48
C GLU A 921 -23.42 -11.81 36.07
N TRP A 922 -23.86 -12.63 35.11
CA TRP A 922 -24.13 -12.21 33.73
C TRP A 922 -25.48 -11.52 33.65
N PHE A 923 -25.62 -10.57 32.72
CA PHE A 923 -26.86 -9.80 32.50
C PHE A 923 -27.43 -9.24 33.82
N ARG A 924 -26.63 -8.49 34.59
CA ARG A 924 -27.05 -7.79 35.82
C ARG A 924 -27.21 -6.28 35.60
N TRP A 925 -27.73 -5.89 34.44
CA TRP A 925 -27.83 -4.49 34.06
C TRP A 925 -28.92 -3.76 34.84
N ALA A 926 -30.00 -4.43 35.25
CA ALA A 926 -31.04 -3.76 36.03
C ALA A 926 -30.50 -3.26 37.39
N ASP A 927 -29.71 -4.06 38.09
CA ASP A 927 -29.10 -3.66 39.37
C ASP A 927 -28.04 -2.56 39.18
N GLN A 928 -27.17 -2.73 38.18
CA GLN A 928 -26.09 -1.77 37.90
C GLN A 928 -26.65 -0.41 37.47
N LEU A 929 -27.64 -0.40 36.59
CA LEU A 929 -28.29 0.84 36.11
C LEU A 929 -29.18 1.47 37.18
N ARG A 930 -29.83 0.70 38.05
CA ARG A 930 -30.61 1.25 39.18
C ARG A 930 -29.74 2.14 40.08
N ALA A 931 -28.49 1.76 40.33
CA ALA A 931 -27.55 2.56 41.12
C ALA A 931 -27.15 3.88 40.43
N MET A 932 -27.42 4.03 39.14
CA MET A 932 -27.12 5.22 38.34
C MET A 932 -28.30 6.19 38.22
N VAL A 933 -29.51 5.79 38.62
CA VAL A 933 -30.69 6.68 38.59
C VAL A 933 -30.38 7.93 39.43
N GLY A 934 -30.44 9.11 38.80
CA GLY A 934 -30.12 10.40 39.42
C GLY A 934 -28.63 10.72 39.58
N ARG A 935 -27.72 9.83 39.16
CA ARG A 935 -26.26 10.06 39.14
C ARG A 935 -25.68 10.28 37.75
N LEU A 936 -26.51 10.19 36.71
CA LEU A 936 -26.11 10.58 35.36
C LEU A 936 -25.64 12.03 35.35
N GLN A 937 -24.66 12.33 34.51
CA GLN A 937 -24.10 13.68 34.35
C GLN A 937 -24.53 14.32 33.03
N GLY A 938 -25.16 13.55 32.13
CA GLY A 938 -25.59 13.99 30.80
C GLY A 938 -25.43 12.88 29.75
N LEU A 939 -25.79 13.20 28.50
CA LEU A 939 -25.87 12.26 27.38
C LEU A 939 -24.51 11.64 27.01
N ASP A 940 -23.41 12.39 27.08
CA ASP A 940 -22.07 11.85 26.75
C ASP A 940 -21.58 10.84 27.80
N HIS A 941 -21.83 11.10 29.09
CA HIS A 941 -21.55 10.14 30.17
C HIS A 941 -22.35 8.84 29.96
N TRP A 942 -23.62 8.97 29.52
CA TRP A 942 -24.44 7.81 29.19
C TRP A 942 -23.92 7.03 27.97
N ARG A 943 -23.59 7.71 26.86
CA ARG A 943 -23.05 7.05 25.66
C ARG A 943 -21.78 6.27 25.96
N GLN A 944 -20.89 6.82 26.78
CA GLN A 944 -19.67 6.11 27.17
C GLN A 944 -19.98 4.80 27.91
N ILE A 945 -20.94 4.84 28.82
CA ILE A 945 -21.37 3.67 29.60
C ILE A 945 -22.03 2.64 28.68
N GLU A 946 -22.90 3.09 27.78
CA GLU A 946 -23.57 2.23 26.81
C GLU A 946 -22.57 1.56 25.85
N GLU A 947 -21.73 2.33 25.16
CA GLU A 947 -20.82 1.85 24.11
C GLU A 947 -19.60 1.09 24.65
N GLN A 948 -19.05 1.47 25.81
CA GLN A 948 -17.80 0.88 26.33
C GLN A 948 -18.03 -0.24 27.33
N MET A 949 -19.20 -0.29 27.98
CA MET A 949 -19.47 -1.25 29.04
C MET A 949 -20.65 -2.16 28.70
N ILE A 950 -21.80 -1.59 28.30
CA ILE A 950 -23.03 -2.39 28.12
C ILE A 950 -23.01 -3.19 26.82
N SER A 951 -22.86 -2.51 25.67
CA SER A 951 -22.93 -3.15 24.35
C SER A 951 -21.87 -4.25 24.15
N PRO A 952 -20.57 -4.04 24.51
CA PRO A 952 -19.55 -5.06 24.34
C PRO A 952 -19.80 -6.30 25.20
N ALA A 953 -20.19 -6.10 26.46
CA ALA A 953 -20.46 -7.20 27.39
C ALA A 953 -21.71 -7.99 26.97
N VAL A 954 -22.81 -7.33 26.56
CA VAL A 954 -23.99 -8.01 26.00
C VAL A 954 -23.62 -8.80 24.74
N GLY A 955 -22.90 -8.19 23.80
CA GLY A 955 -22.47 -8.85 22.56
C GLY A 955 -21.60 -10.07 22.82
N GLN A 956 -20.64 -9.97 23.75
CA GLN A 956 -19.78 -11.08 24.16
C GLN A 956 -20.59 -12.24 24.74
N PHE A 957 -21.48 -11.98 25.72
CA PHE A 957 -22.27 -13.04 26.34
C PHE A 957 -23.23 -13.71 25.35
N VAL A 958 -23.86 -12.93 24.46
CA VAL A 958 -24.74 -13.48 23.41
C VAL A 958 -23.94 -14.38 22.46
N GLN A 959 -22.78 -13.94 21.98
CA GLN A 959 -21.94 -14.73 21.08
C GLN A 959 -21.47 -16.05 21.71
N VAL A 960 -21.09 -16.02 23.00
CA VAL A 960 -20.67 -17.21 23.74
C VAL A 960 -21.84 -18.20 23.89
N LEU A 961 -23.03 -17.72 24.27
CA LEU A 961 -24.19 -18.58 24.51
C LEU A 961 -24.79 -19.14 23.21
N ASP A 962 -24.81 -18.37 22.13
CA ASP A 962 -25.29 -18.84 20.82
C ASP A 962 -24.44 -19.98 20.24
N ARG A 963 -23.13 -19.98 20.54
CA ARG A 963 -22.20 -21.06 20.13
C ARG A 963 -22.23 -22.26 21.06
N SER A 964 -22.47 -22.04 22.35
CA SER A 964 -22.29 -23.06 23.40
C SER A 964 -23.55 -23.86 23.71
N LEU A 965 -24.75 -23.31 23.44
CA LEU A 965 -26.02 -23.96 23.76
C LEU A 965 -26.58 -24.74 22.56
N THR A 966 -26.99 -25.99 22.80
CA THR A 966 -27.61 -26.87 21.78
C THR A 966 -28.91 -27.50 22.29
N GLY A 967 -29.82 -27.85 21.38
CA GLY A 967 -31.06 -28.58 21.70
C GLY A 967 -32.09 -27.72 22.46
N PRO A 968 -32.92 -28.31 23.36
CA PRO A 968 -33.98 -27.58 24.06
C PRO A 968 -33.52 -26.36 24.88
N MET A 969 -32.25 -26.35 25.29
CA MET A 969 -31.66 -25.21 26.00
C MET A 969 -31.43 -24.02 25.06
N GLN A 970 -31.10 -24.28 23.79
CA GLN A 970 -30.92 -23.23 22.78
C GLN A 970 -32.26 -22.55 22.45
N GLU A 971 -33.35 -23.32 22.40
CA GLU A 971 -34.70 -22.78 22.21
C GLU A 971 -35.13 -21.90 23.40
N THR A 972 -34.86 -22.36 24.63
CA THR A 972 -35.14 -21.59 25.85
C THR A 972 -34.32 -20.29 25.89
N TRP A 973 -33.04 -20.36 25.49
CA TRP A 973 -32.17 -19.19 25.37
C TRP A 973 -32.65 -18.19 24.33
N ARG A 974 -32.97 -18.64 23.11
CA ARG A 974 -33.48 -17.77 22.04
C ARG A 974 -34.79 -17.09 22.41
N SER A 975 -35.73 -17.84 22.98
CA SER A 975 -37.02 -17.29 23.43
C SER A 975 -36.87 -16.26 24.55
N TRP A 976 -35.90 -16.45 25.45
CA TRP A 976 -35.56 -15.45 26.46
C TRP A 976 -34.89 -14.22 25.84
N LEU A 977 -33.95 -14.42 24.93
CA LEU A 977 -33.19 -13.34 24.28
C LEU A 977 -34.11 -12.42 23.44
N GLU A 978 -35.09 -13.00 22.75
CA GLU A 978 -36.14 -12.27 22.00
C GLU A 978 -36.99 -11.36 22.90
N GLN A 979 -37.09 -11.66 24.20
CA GLN A 979 -37.80 -10.83 25.17
C GLN A 979 -36.87 -9.86 25.90
N TYR A 980 -35.62 -10.28 26.15
CA TYR A 980 -34.63 -9.51 26.89
C TYR A 980 -34.06 -8.35 26.10
N LEU A 981 -33.63 -8.57 24.85
CA LEU A 981 -33.02 -7.49 24.05
C LEU A 981 -33.97 -6.30 23.86
N PRO A 982 -35.26 -6.47 23.51
CA PRO A 982 -36.18 -5.34 23.43
C PRO A 982 -36.46 -4.67 24.78
N ALA A 983 -36.48 -5.43 25.88
CA ALA A 983 -36.69 -4.86 27.21
C ALA A 983 -35.46 -4.05 27.69
N LEU A 984 -34.26 -4.56 27.41
CA LEU A 984 -33.00 -3.85 27.68
C LEU A 984 -32.88 -2.61 26.80
N ASP A 985 -33.20 -2.70 25.51
CA ASP A 985 -33.17 -1.55 24.60
C ASP A 985 -34.10 -0.42 25.06
N LEU A 986 -35.33 -0.74 25.48
CA LEU A 986 -36.25 0.24 26.08
C LEU A 986 -35.69 0.86 27.36
N LEU A 987 -35.01 0.08 28.21
CA LEU A 987 -34.35 0.58 29.41
C LEU A 987 -33.20 1.54 29.04
N LEU A 988 -32.35 1.16 28.08
CA LEU A 988 -31.25 2.01 27.62
C LEU A 988 -31.77 3.30 26.98
N GLN A 989 -32.86 3.23 26.22
CA GLN A 989 -33.56 4.40 25.68
C GLN A 989 -34.08 5.31 26.79
N ALA A 990 -34.67 4.77 27.87
CA ALA A 990 -35.15 5.55 29.01
C ALA A 990 -34.02 6.35 29.69
N PHE A 991 -32.87 5.71 29.91
CA PHE A 991 -31.67 6.38 30.43
C PHE A 991 -31.09 7.40 29.46
N ARG A 992 -31.08 7.10 28.15
CA ARG A 992 -30.66 8.03 27.10
C ARG A 992 -31.51 9.30 27.09
N VAL A 993 -32.83 9.18 27.22
CA VAL A 993 -33.77 10.32 27.31
C VAL A 993 -33.56 11.11 28.60
N GLN A 994 -33.38 10.45 29.75
CA GLN A 994 -33.06 11.15 31.01
C GLN A 994 -31.76 11.94 30.89
N ALA A 995 -30.72 11.32 30.34
CA ALA A 995 -29.42 11.94 30.12
C ALA A 995 -29.50 13.10 29.12
N ALA A 996 -30.29 12.96 28.06
CA ALA A 996 -30.56 14.02 27.08
C ALA A 996 -31.27 15.23 27.72
N ARG A 997 -32.27 15.01 28.58
CA ARG A 997 -32.95 16.08 29.33
C ARG A 997 -31.99 16.85 30.24
N GLN A 998 -31.07 16.15 30.91
CA GLN A 998 -30.07 16.77 31.77
C GLN A 998 -29.06 17.62 30.96
N SER A 999 -28.59 17.10 29.83
CA SER A 999 -27.73 17.86 28.91
C SER A 999 -28.48 19.07 28.32
N GLN A 1000 -29.75 18.93 27.95
CA GLN A 1000 -30.57 20.05 27.46
C GLN A 1000 -30.76 21.13 28.54
N ALA A 1001 -30.97 20.76 29.80
CA ALA A 1001 -31.07 21.73 30.90
C ALA A 1001 -29.77 22.53 31.08
N ALA A 1002 -28.60 21.88 30.92
CA ALA A 1002 -27.32 22.58 30.90
C ALA A 1002 -27.19 23.52 29.69
N SER A 1003 -27.50 23.05 28.47
CA SER A 1003 -27.49 23.88 27.25
C SER A 1003 -28.44 25.09 27.36
N ASN A 1004 -29.63 24.92 27.94
CA ASN A 1004 -30.60 26.00 28.16
C ASN A 1004 -30.06 27.08 29.10
N ARG A 1005 -29.35 26.70 30.18
CA ARG A 1005 -28.72 27.65 31.10
C ARG A 1005 -27.63 28.48 30.40
N VAL A 1006 -26.79 27.84 29.58
CA VAL A 1006 -25.79 28.55 28.78
C VAL A 1006 -26.45 29.49 27.77
N THR A 1007 -27.48 29.03 27.06
CA THR A 1007 -28.24 29.88 26.13
C THR A 1007 -28.87 31.09 26.82
N ALA A 1008 -29.44 30.90 28.02
CA ALA A 1008 -30.01 31.99 28.81
C ALA A 1008 -28.97 33.05 29.20
N ALA A 1009 -27.74 32.63 29.50
CA ALA A 1009 -26.63 33.54 29.80
C ALA A 1009 -26.07 34.25 28.55
N LEU A 1010 -26.09 33.60 27.39
CA LEU A 1010 -25.61 34.19 26.13
C LEU A 1010 -26.58 35.24 25.57
N ASN A 1011 -27.88 34.94 25.57
CA ASN A 1011 -28.90 35.74 24.87
C ASN A 1011 -28.89 37.26 25.17
N PRO A 1012 -28.68 37.73 26.42
CA PRO A 1012 -28.60 39.15 26.73
C PRO A 1012 -27.50 39.89 25.96
N HIS A 1013 -26.42 39.20 25.58
CA HIS A 1013 -25.25 39.75 24.91
C HIS A 1013 -25.26 39.56 23.38
N LEU A 1014 -26.28 38.88 22.84
CA LEU A 1014 -26.42 38.62 21.41
C LEU A 1014 -27.48 39.52 20.77
N PRO A 1015 -27.31 39.90 19.48
CA PRO A 1015 -28.32 40.63 18.72
C PRO A 1015 -29.65 39.87 18.67
N LEU A 1016 -30.76 40.62 18.75
CA LEU A 1016 -32.11 40.04 18.87
C LEU A 1016 -32.44 39.06 17.74
N ALA A 1017 -32.02 39.37 16.50
CA ALA A 1017 -32.22 38.52 15.32
C ALA A 1017 -31.54 37.14 15.39
N ARG A 1018 -30.56 36.95 16.28
CA ARG A 1018 -29.78 35.69 16.40
C ARG A 1018 -29.98 34.97 17.73
N ARG A 1019 -30.88 35.47 18.60
CA ARG A 1019 -31.21 34.81 19.88
C ARG A 1019 -31.93 33.47 19.71
N GLY A 1020 -32.59 33.25 18.57
CA GLY A 1020 -33.27 31.98 18.23
C GLY A 1020 -32.35 30.91 17.62
N GLU A 1021 -31.09 31.23 17.34
CA GLU A 1021 -30.13 30.28 16.74
C GLU A 1021 -29.73 29.18 17.73
N SER A 1022 -29.19 28.08 17.19
CA SER A 1022 -28.69 26.97 17.99
C SER A 1022 -27.55 27.37 18.93
N LEU A 1023 -27.40 26.64 20.04
CA LEU A 1023 -26.28 26.88 20.96
C LEU A 1023 -24.92 26.69 20.27
N SER A 1024 -24.81 25.72 19.35
CA SER A 1024 -23.59 25.46 18.56
C SER A 1024 -23.19 26.70 17.76
N ARG A 1025 -24.12 27.29 16.99
CA ARG A 1025 -23.86 28.49 16.20
C ARG A 1025 -23.50 29.69 17.07
N LYS A 1026 -24.21 29.89 18.19
CA LYS A 1026 -23.90 30.98 19.13
C LYS A 1026 -22.50 30.85 19.70
N ALA A 1027 -22.12 29.66 20.16
CA ALA A 1027 -20.79 29.40 20.70
C ALA A 1027 -19.70 29.60 19.64
N LEU A 1028 -19.87 29.03 18.44
CA LEU A 1028 -18.95 29.24 17.32
C LEU A 1028 -18.82 30.71 16.93
N TRP A 1029 -19.93 31.45 16.89
CA TRP A 1029 -19.94 32.87 16.55
C TRP A 1029 -19.14 33.71 17.54
N VAL A 1030 -19.24 33.41 18.85
CA VAL A 1030 -18.40 34.04 19.87
C VAL A 1030 -16.93 33.76 19.58
N LEU A 1031 -16.55 32.50 19.33
CA LEU A 1031 -15.16 32.12 19.07
C LEU A 1031 -14.56 32.81 17.86
N VAL A 1032 -15.25 32.78 16.72
CA VAL A 1032 -14.74 33.41 15.48
C VAL A 1032 -14.85 34.94 15.48
N SER A 1033 -15.55 35.51 16.47
CA SER A 1033 -15.59 36.95 16.73
C SER A 1033 -14.51 37.39 17.72
N THR A 1034 -13.88 36.46 18.44
CA THR A 1034 -12.88 36.80 19.45
C THR A 1034 -11.59 37.32 18.78
N PRO A 1035 -11.16 38.56 19.08
CA PRO A 1035 -9.94 39.12 18.50
C PRO A 1035 -8.72 38.23 18.72
N GLY A 1036 -7.94 38.02 17.66
CA GLY A 1036 -6.73 37.18 17.67
C GLY A 1036 -6.97 35.70 17.36
N VAL A 1037 -8.22 35.22 17.33
CA VAL A 1037 -8.53 33.87 16.86
C VAL A 1037 -8.35 33.81 15.34
N GLY A 1038 -7.44 32.96 14.86
CA GLY A 1038 -7.22 32.73 13.44
C GLY A 1038 -8.34 31.88 12.82
N ALA A 1039 -8.61 30.72 13.44
CA ALA A 1039 -9.75 29.88 13.10
C ALA A 1039 -10.16 28.96 14.27
N ALA A 1040 -11.45 28.65 14.35
CA ALA A 1040 -11.97 27.63 15.26
C ALA A 1040 -12.13 26.29 14.54
N LEU A 1041 -11.49 25.26 15.10
CA LEU A 1041 -11.41 23.93 14.52
C LEU A 1041 -12.58 23.08 15.01
N LEU A 1042 -13.53 22.84 14.11
CA LEU A 1042 -14.78 22.14 14.40
C LEU A 1042 -14.72 20.69 13.91
N GLY A 1043 -14.99 19.74 14.80
CA GLY A 1043 -15.09 18.31 14.47
C GLY A 1043 -16.35 17.98 13.66
N MET A 1044 -16.29 18.13 12.34
CA MET A 1044 -17.44 18.04 11.45
C MET A 1044 -17.63 16.63 10.85
N ARG A 1045 -18.13 15.69 11.66
CA ARG A 1045 -18.26 14.28 11.26
C ARG A 1045 -19.48 13.97 10.38
N HIS A 1046 -20.48 14.83 10.37
CA HIS A 1046 -21.73 14.62 9.61
C HIS A 1046 -21.99 15.79 8.66
N PRO A 1047 -22.49 15.55 7.44
CA PRO A 1047 -22.75 16.62 6.48
C PRO A 1047 -23.72 17.71 6.96
N ASP A 1048 -24.70 17.38 7.80
CA ASP A 1048 -25.62 18.38 8.38
C ASP A 1048 -24.93 19.28 9.39
N TYR A 1049 -23.97 18.72 10.12
CA TYR A 1049 -23.18 19.46 11.10
C TYR A 1049 -22.17 20.39 10.44
N VAL A 1050 -21.68 20.03 9.24
CA VAL A 1050 -20.93 20.93 8.36
C VAL A 1050 -21.79 22.14 8.00
N SER A 1051 -23.00 21.90 7.50
CA SER A 1051 -23.92 22.97 7.12
C SER A 1051 -24.21 23.90 8.32
N ASP A 1052 -24.49 23.33 9.49
CA ASP A 1052 -24.76 24.10 10.71
C ASP A 1052 -23.58 25.00 11.13
N GLY A 1053 -22.36 24.46 11.13
CA GLY A 1053 -21.16 25.17 11.55
C GLY A 1053 -20.75 26.29 10.57
N LEU A 1054 -20.89 26.07 9.27
CA LEU A 1054 -20.49 27.04 8.25
C LEU A 1054 -21.44 28.24 8.13
N GLU A 1055 -22.69 28.14 8.60
CA GLU A 1055 -23.64 29.27 8.59
C GLU A 1055 -23.09 30.50 9.33
N VAL A 1056 -22.29 30.29 10.37
CA VAL A 1056 -21.68 31.36 11.18
C VAL A 1056 -20.75 32.25 10.35
N LEU A 1057 -20.17 31.74 9.26
CA LEU A 1057 -19.29 32.50 8.37
C LEU A 1057 -20.01 33.65 7.63
N LYS A 1058 -21.35 33.62 7.57
CA LYS A 1058 -22.19 34.69 6.98
C LYS A 1058 -22.38 35.87 7.93
N TRP A 1059 -22.07 35.71 9.21
CA TRP A 1059 -22.46 36.67 10.25
C TRP A 1059 -21.35 37.66 10.54
N SER A 1060 -21.70 38.94 10.74
CA SER A 1060 -20.73 39.95 11.14
C SER A 1060 -20.16 39.64 12.54
N PRO A 1061 -18.87 39.91 12.80
CA PRO A 1061 -18.26 39.65 14.11
C PRO A 1061 -18.95 40.41 15.24
N LEU A 1062 -19.02 39.79 16.43
CA LEU A 1062 -19.49 40.41 17.66
C LEU A 1062 -18.48 41.43 18.20
N GLY A 1063 -18.97 42.56 18.72
CA GLY A 1063 -18.11 43.64 19.23
C GLY A 1063 -17.56 43.45 20.65
N ASP A 1064 -18.35 42.89 21.59
CA ASP A 1064 -17.98 42.77 23.01
C ASP A 1064 -18.03 41.31 23.50
N VAL A 1065 -17.15 40.48 22.92
CA VAL A 1065 -17.06 39.05 23.28
C VAL A 1065 -16.55 38.82 24.72
N ARG A 1066 -15.82 39.77 25.31
CA ARG A 1066 -15.22 39.61 26.64
C ARG A 1066 -16.28 39.49 27.73
N ARG A 1067 -17.33 40.32 27.66
CA ARG A 1067 -18.48 40.23 28.57
C ARG A 1067 -19.23 38.90 28.43
N ILE A 1068 -19.23 38.29 27.25
CA ILE A 1068 -19.86 36.99 27.03
C ILE A 1068 -19.12 35.89 27.81
N TYR A 1069 -17.79 35.87 27.75
CA TYR A 1069 -16.99 34.93 28.56
C TYR A 1069 -17.17 35.16 30.07
N GLU A 1070 -17.43 36.40 30.51
CA GLU A 1070 -17.75 36.72 31.91
C GLU A 1070 -19.11 36.16 32.32
N ALA A 1071 -20.15 36.44 31.53
CA ALA A 1071 -21.51 35.99 31.80
C ALA A 1071 -21.63 34.45 31.82
N VAL A 1072 -20.98 33.74 30.89
CA VAL A 1072 -21.04 32.27 30.85
C VAL A 1072 -20.28 31.63 32.01
N ARG A 1073 -19.24 32.28 32.54
CA ARG A 1073 -18.52 31.77 33.72
C ARG A 1073 -19.42 31.73 34.96
N GLU A 1074 -20.35 32.67 35.09
CA GLU A 1074 -21.29 32.76 36.23
C GLU A 1074 -22.39 31.69 36.20
N VAL A 1075 -22.61 31.02 35.06
CA VAL A 1075 -23.52 29.86 34.94
C VAL A 1075 -23.09 28.70 35.85
N ARG A 1076 -21.85 28.71 36.36
CA ARG A 1076 -21.25 27.66 37.20
C ARG A 1076 -21.49 27.75 38.71
N ALA A 1077 -22.42 28.59 39.20
CA ALA A 1077 -22.63 28.74 40.65
C ALA A 1077 -23.92 28.12 41.23
N THR A 1078 -24.62 27.22 40.52
CA THR A 1078 -25.83 26.52 41.06
C THR A 1078 -25.98 25.07 40.60
#